data_AF-A0A1G2DWZ3-F1
#
_entry.id   AF-A0A1G2DWZ3-F1
#
_cell.length_a   1.000
_cell.length_b   1.000
_cell.length_c   1.000
_cell.angle_alpha   90.00
_cell.angle_beta   90.00
_cell.angle_gamma   90.00
#
_symmetry.space_group_name_H-M   'P 1'
#
loop_
_entity.id
_entity.type
_entity.pdbx_description
1 polymer ?
#
loop_
_entity_poly.entity_id
_entity_poly.type
_entity_poly.pdbx_seq_one_letter_code
_entity_poly.pdbx_strand_id
1 'polypeptide(L)'
;MPVEKIKNFFLSLYKNKKKTALFVFFFILIIPLFVLAQELEVEYPEIFGEKPETVQYGLPQYVKYIFNFAVALIGLIAFVALIWGGILYLGSAGKPERLREGKDRIFFALLGLIILVFSYIILTTIDPNLLIFDFPPLIPVLPEMKPWEPISIEEASLILEELPIGQMTKDNLWEKEKTERIEKLNLDLEKFLNEKIEISDSNLENNDFKLISDLNKYLKTVTDECRCENLTPICTKPQLGSLPIGCSGDPCQTDQADGVESDSARDKMNKAIEIDRDKIKTILDYQEKFTKEKDLLRQELRKFQEVQAEITSCQSNNKELILLNDYLNTKQIFEKQGDRVAIIKSYAEPKGNPITFYCTVGGTIFDDAYNPNYSSEETEGVVEGTGSYEIERVSCPIELPIGETLDKLRELAVLAVFKLERMSLLLADMARQTQEMTELVSQCNETNCDVACNCIPNPCYGCCSPVPCTICVPFCLSVCLQSVQVCHGEACPVAKIQEKIEQIKETEDKILGTSKIMGLIEEIKLVFPQIAYNLDDPKNQYNLKNLSTAAGLCYSSDIYNPDWTLSNCENAIGNYGPSGFQIADCHPRNLYCCSSKQEALSSPLIPLETDTSPIYIPIFKEFQPLPAVENCPFAWLCSDSVKRYNQYNDASEPLKQLLSCMRARLDRIEQREGLTKTIGLISAISDEKLYQETCGWEISPANPEDCSYNYELNRLKPRISAHYGGLICRNYHQSYAIDLDMSSDFQKAYIDEIIAAAKECSSEAYILDETTHLHIDISEANNCEAVDF
;
A
#
# COMPACT_ATOMS: atom_id res chain seq x y z
N MET A 1 -37.05 -38.79 18.71
CA MET A 1 -37.54 -39.11 17.34
C MET A 1 -37.03 -40.49 16.95
N PRO A 2 -37.82 -41.34 16.26
CA PRO A 2 -37.38 -42.67 15.85
C PRO A 2 -36.26 -42.57 14.80
N VAL A 3 -35.21 -43.37 14.97
CA VAL A 3 -33.95 -43.38 14.19
C VAL A 3 -34.17 -43.50 12.68
N GLU A 4 -35.26 -44.17 12.25
CA GLU A 4 -35.65 -44.26 10.84
C GLU A 4 -36.05 -42.92 10.20
N LYS A 5 -36.72 -42.03 10.95
CA LYS A 5 -37.10 -40.71 10.41
C LYS A 5 -35.87 -39.82 10.21
N ILE A 6 -34.88 -39.94 11.09
CA ILE A 6 -33.62 -39.19 11.01
C ILE A 6 -32.80 -39.67 9.81
N LYS A 7 -32.69 -40.99 9.63
CA LYS A 7 -31.97 -41.59 8.49
C LYS A 7 -32.59 -41.19 7.14
N ASN A 8 -33.92 -41.19 7.03
CA ASN A 8 -34.62 -40.79 5.81
C ASN A 8 -34.52 -39.28 5.53
N PHE A 9 -34.43 -38.46 6.58
CA PHE A 9 -34.21 -37.01 6.45
C PHE A 9 -32.80 -36.71 5.90
N PHE A 10 -31.75 -37.31 6.45
CA PHE A 10 -30.37 -37.14 5.96
C PHE A 10 -30.17 -37.71 4.54
N LEU A 11 -30.79 -38.85 4.21
CA LEU A 11 -30.78 -39.39 2.84
C LEU A 11 -31.47 -38.47 1.83
N SER A 12 -32.52 -37.76 2.25
CA SER A 12 -33.18 -36.74 1.41
C SER A 12 -32.34 -35.48 1.23
N LEU A 13 -31.51 -35.11 2.19
CA LEU A 13 -30.60 -33.95 2.10
C LEU A 13 -29.43 -34.23 1.15
N TYR A 14 -28.90 -35.45 1.15
CA TYR A 14 -27.74 -35.82 0.32
C TYR A 14 -28.06 -35.95 -1.18
N LYS A 15 -29.28 -36.36 -1.56
CA LYS A 15 -29.65 -36.55 -2.97
C LYS A 15 -30.04 -35.27 -3.72
N ASN A 16 -30.31 -34.16 -3.03
CA ASN A 16 -30.86 -32.96 -3.65
C ASN A 16 -30.01 -31.73 -3.34
N LYS A 17 -29.14 -31.35 -4.28
CA LYS A 17 -28.14 -30.26 -4.14
C LYS A 17 -28.74 -28.94 -3.63
N LYS A 18 -29.99 -28.62 -3.99
CA LYS A 18 -30.69 -27.42 -3.48
C LYS A 18 -31.05 -27.51 -2.00
N LYS A 19 -31.43 -28.69 -1.49
CA LYS A 19 -31.76 -28.88 -0.06
C LYS A 19 -30.50 -28.96 0.80
N THR A 20 -29.41 -29.48 0.27
CA THR A 20 -28.10 -29.50 0.94
C THR A 20 -27.56 -28.07 1.11
N ALA A 21 -27.61 -27.25 0.05
CA ALA A 21 -27.20 -25.85 0.11
C ALA A 21 -28.04 -25.04 1.11
N LEU A 22 -29.36 -25.26 1.15
CA LEU A 22 -30.26 -24.58 2.08
C LEU A 22 -30.02 -24.98 3.55
N PHE A 23 -29.67 -26.24 3.80
CA PHE A 23 -29.34 -26.73 5.14
C PHE A 23 -27.98 -26.19 5.64
N VAL A 24 -26.99 -26.11 4.74
CA VAL A 24 -25.68 -25.50 5.05
C VAL A 24 -25.85 -24.00 5.30
N PHE A 25 -26.65 -23.30 4.48
CA PHE A 25 -26.96 -21.89 4.69
C PHE A 25 -27.68 -21.64 6.02
N PHE A 26 -28.62 -22.52 6.41
CA PHE A 26 -29.32 -22.45 7.69
C PHE A 26 -28.38 -22.67 8.89
N PHE A 27 -27.42 -23.60 8.79
CA PHE A 27 -26.40 -23.79 9.82
C PHE A 27 -25.43 -22.60 9.92
N ILE A 28 -25.03 -22.02 8.78
CA ILE A 28 -24.20 -20.81 8.71
C ILE A 28 -24.92 -19.60 9.35
N LEU A 29 -26.24 -19.50 9.18
CA LEU A 29 -27.08 -18.47 9.82
C LEU A 29 -27.31 -18.68 11.32
N ILE A 30 -27.22 -19.92 11.81
CA ILE A 30 -27.41 -20.26 13.23
C ILE A 30 -26.12 -20.12 14.05
N ILE A 31 -24.95 -20.30 13.44
CA ILE A 31 -23.66 -20.14 14.11
C ILE A 31 -23.51 -18.77 14.82
N PRO A 32 -23.86 -17.61 14.22
CA PRO A 32 -23.75 -16.32 14.93
C PRO A 32 -24.77 -16.14 16.06
N LEU A 33 -25.88 -16.88 16.09
CA LEU A 33 -26.86 -16.83 17.19
C LEU A 33 -26.34 -17.50 18.48
N PHE A 34 -25.36 -18.40 18.38
CA PHE A 34 -24.68 -18.98 19.54
C PHE A 34 -23.53 -18.12 20.08
N VAL A 35 -23.11 -17.09 19.34
CA VAL A 35 -21.97 -16.22 19.70
C VAL A 35 -22.41 -15.00 20.54
N LEU A 36 -23.70 -14.64 20.55
CA LEU A 36 -24.22 -13.42 21.19
C LEU A 36 -24.56 -13.52 22.69
N ALA A 37 -24.20 -14.60 23.39
CA ALA A 37 -24.55 -14.74 24.80
C ALA A 37 -23.56 -15.61 25.61
N GLN A 38 -22.30 -15.21 25.71
CA GLN A 38 -21.38 -15.69 26.76
C GLN A 38 -20.46 -14.57 27.23
N GLU A 39 -20.30 -14.42 28.55
CA GLU A 39 -19.21 -13.66 29.17
C GLU A 39 -17.87 -14.22 28.69
N LEU A 40 -16.89 -13.35 28.42
CA LEU A 40 -15.63 -13.67 27.73
C LEU A 40 -14.60 -14.48 28.56
N GLU A 41 -15.02 -15.18 29.61
CA GLU A 41 -14.18 -16.14 30.34
C GLU A 41 -14.52 -17.57 29.91
N VAL A 42 -14.01 -17.96 28.74
CA VAL A 42 -14.08 -19.35 28.28
C VAL A 42 -13.03 -20.16 29.03
N GLU A 43 -13.45 -21.07 29.89
CA GLU A 43 -12.54 -22.06 30.50
C GLU A 43 -12.15 -23.11 29.44
N TYR A 44 -10.91 -23.04 28.95
CA TYR A 44 -10.41 -23.97 27.93
C TYR A 44 -10.10 -25.35 28.54
N PRO A 45 -10.39 -26.45 27.82
CA PRO A 45 -9.99 -27.79 28.24
C PRO A 45 -8.46 -27.95 28.17
N GLU A 46 -7.89 -28.79 29.02
CA GLU A 46 -6.46 -29.10 28.98
C GLU A 46 -6.15 -30.06 27.84
N ILE A 47 -5.23 -29.69 26.93
CA ILE A 47 -4.87 -30.48 25.75
C ILE A 47 -3.36 -30.61 25.67
N PHE A 48 -2.86 -31.86 25.80
CA PHE A 48 -1.43 -32.18 25.84
C PHE A 48 -0.64 -31.40 26.91
N GLY A 49 -1.27 -31.13 28.07
CA GLY A 49 -0.64 -30.42 29.20
C GLY A 49 -0.70 -28.89 29.09
N GLU A 50 -1.37 -28.36 28.07
CA GLU A 50 -1.55 -26.92 27.86
C GLU A 50 -3.01 -26.54 28.19
N LYS A 51 -3.20 -25.52 29.04
CA LYS A 51 -4.49 -24.90 29.35
C LYS A 51 -4.28 -23.38 29.39
N PRO A 52 -4.73 -22.60 28.39
CA PRO A 52 -4.58 -21.15 28.44
C PRO A 52 -5.51 -20.56 29.51
N GLU A 53 -4.94 -19.91 30.52
CA GLU A 53 -5.67 -19.26 31.61
C GLU A 53 -5.61 -17.73 31.44
N THR A 54 -6.62 -17.12 30.81
CA THR A 54 -6.79 -15.65 30.63
C THR A 54 -5.86 -14.93 29.63
N VAL A 55 -6.23 -13.68 29.29
CA VAL A 55 -5.69 -12.82 28.21
C VAL A 55 -4.24 -12.35 28.44
N GLN A 56 -3.60 -12.75 29.54
CA GLN A 56 -2.20 -12.41 29.84
C GLN A 56 -1.16 -13.35 29.21
N TYR A 57 -1.58 -14.42 28.53
CA TYR A 57 -0.66 -15.26 27.77
C TYR A 57 -0.50 -14.73 26.34
N GLY A 58 0.74 -14.46 25.94
CA GLY A 58 1.05 -13.93 24.60
C GLY A 58 0.48 -14.78 23.46
N LEU A 59 0.28 -14.13 22.31
CA LEU A 59 -0.13 -14.76 21.04
C LEU A 59 0.53 -16.12 20.76
N PRO A 60 1.84 -16.34 21.06
CA PRO A 60 2.48 -17.63 20.77
C PRO A 60 1.92 -18.84 21.52
N GLN A 61 1.61 -18.71 22.81
CA GLN A 61 1.07 -19.80 23.62
C GLN A 61 -0.34 -20.17 23.17
N TYR A 62 -1.13 -19.17 22.78
CA TYR A 62 -2.47 -19.38 22.25
C TYR A 62 -2.46 -20.06 20.87
N VAL A 63 -1.56 -19.65 19.98
CA VAL A 63 -1.34 -20.29 18.67
C VAL A 63 -0.89 -21.75 18.84
N LYS A 64 0.01 -22.01 19.79
CA LYS A 64 0.46 -23.38 20.14
C LYS A 64 -0.70 -24.25 20.60
N TYR A 65 -1.57 -23.73 21.47
CA TYR A 65 -2.75 -24.44 21.96
C TYR A 65 -3.73 -24.77 20.83
N ILE A 66 -4.04 -23.81 19.94
CA ILE A 66 -4.92 -24.05 18.79
C ILE A 66 -4.35 -25.11 17.84
N PHE A 67 -3.05 -25.04 17.57
CA PHE A 67 -2.37 -26.03 16.72
C PHE A 67 -2.47 -27.44 17.32
N ASN A 68 -2.16 -27.57 18.61
CA ASN A 68 -2.26 -28.84 19.34
C ASN A 68 -3.70 -29.38 19.39
N PHE A 69 -4.69 -28.50 19.55
CA PHE A 69 -6.10 -28.85 19.50
C PHE A 69 -6.52 -29.37 18.11
N ALA A 70 -6.10 -28.69 17.04
CA ALA A 70 -6.38 -29.11 15.67
C ALA A 70 -5.79 -30.49 15.37
N VAL A 71 -4.55 -30.75 15.82
CA VAL A 71 -3.90 -32.06 15.68
C VAL A 71 -4.66 -33.16 16.43
N ALA A 72 -5.07 -32.90 17.68
CA ALA A 72 -5.88 -33.84 18.46
C ALA A 72 -7.23 -34.14 17.77
N LEU A 73 -7.89 -33.11 17.23
CA LEU A 73 -9.17 -33.24 16.54
C LEU A 73 -9.05 -34.06 15.25
N ILE A 74 -8.02 -33.81 14.44
CA ILE A 74 -7.76 -34.58 13.21
C ILE A 74 -7.46 -36.04 13.56
N GLY A 75 -6.68 -36.29 14.62
CA GLY A 75 -6.42 -37.64 15.13
C GLY A 75 -7.69 -38.38 15.54
N LEU A 76 -8.60 -37.70 16.24
CA LEU A 76 -9.90 -38.26 16.63
C LEU A 76 -10.78 -38.58 15.40
N ILE A 77 -10.83 -37.67 14.43
CA ILE A 77 -11.59 -37.88 13.18
C ILE A 77 -11.04 -39.09 12.43
N ALA A 78 -9.72 -39.19 12.31
CA ALA A 78 -9.07 -40.34 11.67
C ALA A 78 -9.38 -41.65 12.40
N PHE A 79 -9.37 -41.65 13.73
CA PHE A 79 -9.73 -42.82 14.54
C PHE A 79 -11.17 -43.28 14.31
N VAL A 80 -12.13 -42.35 14.30
CA VAL A 80 -13.55 -42.67 14.03
C VAL A 80 -13.73 -43.18 12.59
N ALA A 81 -13.04 -42.56 11.62
CA ALA A 81 -13.07 -42.99 10.22
C ALA A 81 -12.51 -44.42 10.05
N LEU A 82 -11.44 -44.77 10.77
CA LEU A 82 -10.87 -46.12 10.77
C LEU A 82 -11.81 -47.15 11.39
N ILE A 83 -12.46 -46.84 12.53
CA ILE A 83 -13.46 -47.73 13.13
C ILE A 83 -14.62 -47.96 12.17
N TRP A 84 -15.15 -46.89 11.57
CA TRP A 84 -16.28 -47.00 10.65
C TRP A 84 -15.90 -47.78 9.39
N GLY A 85 -14.73 -47.50 8.82
CA GLY A 85 -14.18 -48.26 7.70
C GLY A 85 -13.99 -49.73 8.02
N GLY A 86 -13.50 -50.06 9.22
CA GLY A 86 -13.35 -51.42 9.72
C GLY A 86 -14.68 -52.16 9.90
N ILE A 87 -15.70 -51.51 10.48
CA ILE A 87 -17.05 -52.06 10.59
C ILE A 87 -17.64 -52.33 9.20
N LEU A 88 -17.46 -51.39 8.26
CA LEU A 88 -17.93 -51.57 6.87
C LEU A 88 -17.23 -52.75 6.20
N TYR A 89 -15.93 -52.87 6.39
CA TYR A 89 -15.09 -53.93 5.84
C TYR A 89 -15.51 -55.32 6.37
N LEU A 90 -15.61 -55.47 7.70
CA LEU A 90 -16.00 -56.73 8.35
C LEU A 90 -17.48 -57.09 8.10
N GLY A 91 -18.36 -56.10 8.03
CA GLY A 91 -19.80 -56.27 7.78
C GLY A 91 -20.20 -56.44 6.31
N SER A 92 -19.24 -56.52 5.39
CA SER A 92 -19.51 -56.50 3.94
C SER A 92 -20.11 -57.78 3.35
N ALA A 93 -20.14 -58.90 4.08
CA ALA A 93 -20.86 -60.16 3.76
C ALA A 93 -21.17 -60.40 2.26
N GLY A 94 -20.13 -60.45 1.42
CA GLY A 94 -20.24 -60.76 -0.02
C GLY A 94 -20.68 -59.63 -0.96
N LYS A 95 -20.81 -58.38 -0.49
CA LYS A 95 -21.16 -57.21 -1.32
C LYS A 95 -19.89 -56.42 -1.71
N PRO A 96 -19.44 -56.49 -2.98
CA PRO A 96 -18.16 -55.90 -3.41
C PRO A 96 -18.13 -54.37 -3.29
N GLU A 97 -19.29 -53.70 -3.43
CA GLU A 97 -19.40 -52.24 -3.31
C GLU A 97 -19.09 -51.73 -1.89
N ARG A 98 -19.61 -52.41 -0.85
CA ARG A 98 -19.33 -52.06 0.56
C ARG A 98 -17.92 -52.42 0.98
N LEU A 99 -17.38 -53.49 0.40
CA LEU A 99 -15.99 -53.86 0.62
C LEU A 99 -15.05 -52.78 0.07
N ARG A 100 -15.33 -52.25 -1.13
CA ARG A 100 -14.57 -51.15 -1.73
C ARG A 100 -14.68 -49.88 -0.88
N GLU A 101 -15.89 -49.48 -0.51
CA GLU A 101 -16.13 -48.29 0.32
C GLU A 101 -15.40 -48.38 1.68
N GLY A 102 -15.39 -49.56 2.32
CA GLY A 102 -14.67 -49.77 3.58
C GLY A 102 -13.16 -49.62 3.41
N LYS A 103 -12.59 -50.19 2.33
CA LYS A 103 -11.16 -50.05 1.98
C LYS A 103 -10.78 -48.60 1.69
N ASP A 104 -11.58 -47.89 0.91
CA ASP A 104 -11.33 -46.50 0.54
C ASP A 104 -11.32 -45.60 1.78
N ARG A 105 -12.27 -45.78 2.71
CA ARG A 105 -12.29 -45.00 3.97
C ARG A 105 -11.08 -45.27 4.85
N ILE A 106 -10.64 -46.52 4.96
CA ILE A 106 -9.42 -46.86 5.70
C ILE A 106 -8.21 -46.22 5.02
N PHE A 107 -8.12 -46.30 3.69
CA PHE A 107 -7.02 -45.73 2.92
C PHE A 107 -6.93 -44.20 3.09
N PHE A 108 -8.03 -43.47 2.95
CA PHE A 108 -8.04 -42.02 3.12
C PHE A 108 -7.75 -41.58 4.56
N ALA A 109 -8.23 -42.32 5.56
CA ALA A 109 -7.89 -42.05 6.96
C ALA A 109 -6.39 -42.24 7.24
N LEU A 110 -5.79 -43.29 6.68
CA LEU A 110 -4.35 -43.53 6.79
C LEU A 110 -3.53 -42.47 6.03
N LEU A 111 -3.97 -42.09 4.82
CA LEU A 111 -3.31 -41.05 4.04
C LEU A 111 -3.31 -39.70 4.77
N GLY A 112 -4.43 -39.33 5.40
CA GLY A 112 -4.53 -38.12 6.22
C GLY A 112 -3.58 -38.14 7.42
N LEU A 113 -3.47 -39.29 8.11
CA LEU A 113 -2.49 -39.45 9.20
C LEU A 113 -1.04 -39.35 8.71
N ILE A 114 -0.73 -39.93 7.54
CA ILE A 114 0.61 -39.83 6.93
C ILE A 114 0.95 -38.36 6.64
N ILE A 115 0.04 -37.61 6.03
CA ILE A 115 0.25 -36.19 5.73
C ILE A 115 0.49 -35.38 7.02
N LEU A 116 -0.28 -35.64 8.08
CA LEU A 116 -0.10 -34.98 9.36
C LEU A 116 1.30 -35.26 9.96
N VAL A 117 1.75 -36.51 9.92
CA VAL A 117 3.08 -36.90 10.41
C VAL A 117 4.19 -36.26 9.55
N PHE A 118 4.05 -36.27 8.22
CA PHE A 118 5.01 -35.62 7.32
C PHE A 118 5.08 -34.11 7.52
N SER A 119 3.95 -33.45 7.77
CA SER A 119 3.92 -32.02 8.09
C SER A 119 4.72 -31.72 9.36
N TYR A 120 4.53 -32.51 10.42
CA TYR A 120 5.31 -32.40 11.64
C TYR A 120 6.82 -32.62 11.40
N ILE A 121 7.19 -33.64 10.62
CA ILE A 121 8.60 -33.94 10.28
C ILE A 121 9.22 -32.81 9.46
N ILE A 122 8.51 -32.26 8.47
CA ILE A 122 9.02 -31.17 7.63
C ILE A 122 9.26 -29.92 8.47
N LEU A 123 8.29 -29.52 9.29
CA LEU A 123 8.41 -28.34 10.16
C LEU A 123 9.55 -28.51 11.18
N THR A 124 9.67 -29.67 11.84
CA THR A 124 10.78 -29.95 12.77
C THR A 124 12.15 -30.04 12.08
N THR A 125 12.22 -30.42 10.80
CA THR A 125 13.48 -30.53 10.04
C THR A 125 13.96 -29.18 9.53
N ILE A 126 13.04 -28.27 9.15
CA ILE A 126 13.40 -26.92 8.69
C ILE A 126 13.91 -26.09 9.87
N ASP A 127 13.13 -26.01 10.95
CA ASP A 127 13.53 -25.37 12.19
C ASP A 127 12.63 -25.87 13.33
N PRO A 128 13.18 -26.57 14.36
CA PRO A 128 12.40 -27.04 15.49
C PRO A 128 11.71 -25.91 16.27
N ASN A 129 12.20 -24.66 16.17
CA ASN A 129 11.60 -23.49 16.80
C ASN A 129 10.27 -23.06 16.15
N LEU A 130 9.93 -23.60 14.97
CA LEU A 130 8.61 -23.41 14.35
C LEU A 130 7.50 -24.22 15.04
N LEU A 131 7.88 -25.19 15.88
CA LEU A 131 6.96 -26.02 16.68
C LEU A 131 7.17 -25.84 18.19
N ILE A 132 8.35 -25.35 18.60
CA ILE A 132 8.69 -25.00 19.98
C ILE A 132 8.80 -23.47 20.07
N PHE A 133 7.68 -22.84 20.43
CA PHE A 133 7.65 -21.42 20.76
C PHE A 133 8.26 -21.20 22.16
N ASP A 134 9.58 -21.31 22.28
CA ASP A 134 10.33 -21.00 23.51
C ASP A 134 10.55 -19.48 23.60
N PHE A 135 9.48 -18.76 23.91
CA PHE A 135 9.61 -17.36 24.31
C PHE A 135 9.90 -17.34 25.81
N PRO A 136 10.99 -16.68 26.26
CA PRO A 136 11.18 -16.46 27.68
C PRO A 136 9.91 -15.81 28.23
N PRO A 137 9.37 -16.30 29.37
CA PRO A 137 8.15 -15.72 29.92
C PRO A 137 8.40 -14.23 30.14
N LEU A 138 7.57 -13.39 29.51
CA LEU A 138 7.40 -12.01 29.92
C LEU A 138 6.67 -12.06 31.26
N ILE A 139 7.40 -12.40 32.32
CA ILE A 139 6.97 -12.10 33.67
C ILE A 139 6.95 -10.56 33.70
N PRO A 140 5.80 -9.91 33.91
CA PRO A 140 5.83 -8.56 34.46
C PRO A 140 6.40 -8.75 35.86
N VAL A 141 7.74 -8.72 35.96
CA VAL A 141 8.37 -8.40 37.22
C VAL A 141 7.93 -6.97 37.44
N LEU A 142 6.81 -6.77 38.14
CA LEU A 142 6.70 -5.60 38.99
C LEU A 142 8.00 -5.64 39.78
N PRO A 143 8.91 -4.67 39.60
CA PRO A 143 10.11 -4.66 40.41
C PRO A 143 9.59 -4.63 41.85
N GLU A 144 9.82 -5.71 42.61
CA GLU A 144 9.85 -5.55 44.06
C GLU A 144 10.80 -4.39 44.26
N MET A 145 10.28 -3.27 44.78
CA MET A 145 11.11 -2.14 45.16
C MET A 145 12.08 -2.69 46.18
N LYS A 146 13.29 -3.01 45.70
CA LYS A 146 14.43 -3.32 46.53
C LYS A 146 14.52 -2.14 47.52
N PRO A 147 14.61 -2.40 48.83
CA PRO A 147 14.90 -1.32 49.77
C PRO A 147 16.07 -0.53 49.20
N TRP A 148 15.90 0.79 49.05
CA TRP A 148 16.92 1.67 48.49
C TRP A 148 18.29 1.31 49.07
N GLU A 149 19.09 0.63 48.26
CA GLU A 149 20.51 0.54 48.50
C GLU A 149 21.05 1.91 48.08
N PRO A 150 21.82 2.60 48.95
CA PRO A 150 22.43 3.86 48.56
C PRO A 150 23.21 3.63 47.26
N ILE A 151 22.84 4.40 46.23
CA ILE A 151 23.49 4.41 44.92
C ILE A 151 24.99 4.64 45.19
N SER A 152 25.85 3.70 44.79
CA SER A 152 27.28 4.01 44.71
C SER A 152 27.44 4.98 43.53
N ILE A 153 27.80 6.22 43.82
CA ILE A 153 27.98 7.32 42.86
C ILE A 153 29.24 7.06 42.00
N GLU A 154 29.28 5.99 41.21
CA GLU A 154 30.51 5.60 40.53
C GLU A 154 30.47 5.50 39.01
N GLU A 155 29.35 5.75 38.31
CA GLU A 155 29.41 6.06 36.87
C GLU A 155 28.35 7.10 36.48
N ALA A 156 28.74 8.37 36.32
CA ALA A 156 27.89 9.33 35.62
C ALA A 156 27.82 8.92 34.14
N SER A 157 26.63 9.01 33.54
CA SER A 157 26.39 8.57 32.18
C SER A 157 25.47 9.53 31.43
N LEU A 158 25.75 9.74 30.15
CA LEU A 158 24.93 10.49 29.21
C LEU A 158 24.49 9.55 28.09
N ILE A 159 23.19 9.50 27.80
CA ILE A 159 22.60 8.68 26.76
C ILE A 159 22.08 9.60 25.65
N LEU A 160 22.62 9.40 24.45
CA LEU A 160 22.26 10.14 23.25
C LEU A 160 21.66 9.20 22.21
N GLU A 161 20.68 9.71 21.47
CA GLU A 161 20.15 9.04 20.29
C GLU A 161 20.74 9.66 19.03
N GLU A 162 21.28 8.84 18.15
CA GLU A 162 21.89 9.27 16.90
C GLU A 162 20.86 9.40 15.78
N LEU A 163 20.90 10.52 15.05
CA LEU A 163 19.94 10.92 14.01
C LEU A 163 20.67 11.37 12.73
N PRO A 164 21.18 10.43 11.90
CA PRO A 164 22.06 10.69 10.76
C PRO A 164 21.26 11.04 9.48
N ILE A 165 20.44 12.08 9.54
CA ILE A 165 19.44 12.37 8.51
C ILE A 165 20.04 12.64 7.12
N GLY A 166 21.17 13.38 7.04
CA GLY A 166 21.81 13.66 5.75
C GLY A 166 22.33 12.38 5.07
N GLN A 167 22.84 11.45 5.87
CA GLN A 167 23.37 10.19 5.42
C GLN A 167 22.25 9.22 5.02
N MET A 168 21.17 9.15 5.79
CA MET A 168 19.97 8.38 5.44
C MET A 168 19.32 8.87 4.15
N THR A 169 19.33 10.18 3.91
CA THR A 169 18.77 10.74 2.67
C THR A 169 19.54 10.24 1.45
N LYS A 170 20.87 10.32 1.50
CA LYS A 170 21.73 10.06 0.34
C LYS A 170 22.04 8.58 0.12
N ASP A 171 22.39 7.86 1.17
CA ASP A 171 22.92 6.49 1.06
C ASP A 171 21.85 5.42 1.30
N ASN A 172 20.65 5.79 1.78
CA ASN A 172 19.54 4.87 2.01
C ASN A 172 18.34 5.19 1.12
N LEU A 173 17.70 6.34 1.32
CA LEU A 173 16.49 6.74 0.59
C LEU A 173 16.77 6.87 -0.91
N TRP A 174 17.79 7.66 -1.26
CA TRP A 174 18.20 7.94 -2.63
C TRP A 174 19.53 7.30 -3.02
N GLU A 175 19.79 6.10 -2.49
CA GLU A 175 20.96 5.31 -2.83
C GLU A 175 21.12 5.21 -4.36
N LYS A 176 22.27 5.65 -4.87
CA LYS A 176 22.52 5.78 -6.31
C LYS A 176 22.19 4.52 -7.11
N GLU A 177 22.62 3.35 -6.63
CA GLU A 177 22.37 2.09 -7.34
C GLU A 177 20.88 1.77 -7.42
N LYS A 178 20.11 2.05 -6.35
CA LYS A 178 18.66 1.86 -6.32
C LYS A 178 17.94 2.79 -7.28
N THR A 179 18.31 4.07 -7.28
CA THR A 179 17.74 5.07 -8.18
C THR A 179 17.99 4.69 -9.64
N GLU A 180 19.23 4.31 -10.00
CA GLU A 180 19.60 3.85 -11.34
C GLU A 180 18.85 2.57 -11.75
N ARG A 181 18.60 1.64 -10.82
CA ARG A 181 17.78 0.45 -11.09
C ARG A 181 16.34 0.80 -11.45
N ILE A 182 15.71 1.74 -10.74
CA ILE A 182 14.32 2.14 -11.03
C ILE A 182 14.23 2.89 -12.36
N GLU A 183 15.16 3.81 -12.64
CA GLU A 183 15.24 4.52 -13.92
C GLU A 183 15.38 3.53 -15.08
N LYS A 184 16.31 2.58 -14.94
CA LYS A 184 16.53 1.53 -15.94
C LYS A 184 15.29 0.66 -16.12
N LEU A 185 14.63 0.25 -15.03
CA LEU A 185 13.39 -0.53 -15.09
C LEU A 185 12.31 0.20 -15.90
N ASN A 186 12.15 1.50 -15.69
CA ASN A 186 11.19 2.33 -16.42
C ASN A 186 11.53 2.44 -17.92
N LEU A 187 12.82 2.61 -18.26
CA LEU A 187 13.29 2.64 -19.65
C LEU A 187 13.17 1.28 -20.36
N ASP A 188 13.48 0.19 -19.66
CA ASP A 188 13.37 -1.16 -20.20
C ASP A 188 11.90 -1.51 -20.47
N LEU A 189 10.97 -1.12 -19.58
CA LEU A 189 9.53 -1.25 -19.80
C LEU A 189 9.08 -0.47 -21.04
N GLU A 190 9.48 0.80 -21.15
CA GLU A 190 9.12 1.64 -22.31
C GLU A 190 9.58 1.01 -23.61
N LYS A 191 10.82 0.52 -23.64
CA LYS A 191 11.38 -0.15 -24.82
C LYS A 191 10.60 -1.41 -25.18
N PHE A 192 10.23 -2.22 -24.18
CA PHE A 192 9.44 -3.43 -24.37
C PHE A 192 8.03 -3.13 -24.90
N LEU A 193 7.33 -2.13 -24.33
CA LEU A 193 5.99 -1.76 -24.78
C LEU A 193 5.98 -1.20 -26.20
N ASN A 194 7.06 -0.54 -26.62
CA ASN A 194 7.25 -0.02 -27.98
C ASN A 194 7.88 -1.04 -28.94
N GLU A 195 8.15 -2.27 -28.51
CA GLU A 195 8.72 -3.30 -29.36
C GLU A 195 7.72 -3.75 -30.43
N LYS A 196 8.17 -3.76 -31.69
CA LYS A 196 7.36 -4.17 -32.83
C LYS A 196 6.89 -5.61 -32.67
N ILE A 197 5.64 -5.84 -33.00
CA ILE A 197 5.01 -7.15 -33.07
C ILE A 197 4.89 -7.54 -34.54
N GLU A 198 5.52 -8.64 -34.93
CA GLU A 198 5.47 -9.14 -36.30
C GLU A 198 4.50 -10.34 -36.38
N ILE A 199 3.51 -10.24 -37.27
CA ILE A 199 2.60 -11.35 -37.60
C ILE A 199 2.60 -11.58 -39.10
N SER A 200 3.00 -12.77 -39.54
CA SER A 200 2.89 -13.17 -40.94
C SER A 200 1.43 -13.42 -41.31
N ASP A 201 0.76 -12.43 -41.89
CA ASP A 201 -0.52 -12.55 -42.59
C ASP A 201 -0.33 -12.23 -44.08
N SER A 202 -0.81 -13.11 -44.96
CA SER A 202 -0.74 -12.93 -46.42
C SER A 202 -1.66 -11.82 -46.95
N ASN A 203 -2.67 -11.43 -46.17
CA ASN A 203 -3.69 -10.44 -46.51
C ASN A 203 -3.34 -9.01 -46.05
N LEU A 204 -2.27 -8.82 -45.28
CA LEU A 204 -1.84 -7.51 -44.79
C LEU A 204 -0.72 -6.94 -45.66
N GLU A 205 -0.83 -5.65 -46.01
CA GLU A 205 0.27 -4.90 -46.65
C GLU A 205 1.42 -4.60 -45.66
N ASN A 206 1.10 -4.54 -44.35
CA ASN A 206 2.06 -4.33 -43.27
C ASN A 206 1.75 -5.26 -42.09
N ASN A 207 2.74 -6.05 -41.70
CA ASN A 207 2.67 -7.09 -40.67
C ASN A 207 3.20 -6.63 -39.30
N ASP A 208 3.61 -5.36 -39.19
CA ASP A 208 4.16 -4.76 -37.98
C ASP A 208 3.08 -4.01 -37.19
N PHE A 209 2.81 -4.45 -35.97
CA PHE A 209 2.03 -3.71 -34.98
C PHE A 209 2.95 -3.09 -33.94
N LYS A 210 2.66 -1.85 -33.51
CA LYS A 210 3.49 -1.16 -32.51
C LYS A 210 3.02 -1.38 -31.08
N LEU A 211 1.72 -1.59 -30.90
CA LEU A 211 1.04 -1.58 -29.60
C LEU A 211 0.22 -2.85 -29.41
N ILE A 212 -0.04 -3.22 -28.15
CA ILE A 212 -0.88 -4.38 -27.81
C ILE A 212 -2.32 -4.11 -28.24
N SER A 213 -2.80 -2.86 -28.11
CA SER A 213 -4.12 -2.49 -28.62
C SER A 213 -4.22 -2.60 -30.15
N ASP A 214 -3.13 -2.40 -30.89
CA ASP A 214 -3.12 -2.55 -32.35
C ASP A 214 -3.19 -4.01 -32.78
N LEU A 215 -2.45 -4.89 -32.07
CA LEU A 215 -2.57 -6.33 -32.24
C LEU A 215 -4.01 -6.81 -31.97
N ASN A 216 -4.65 -6.28 -30.93
CA ASN A 216 -6.01 -6.65 -30.58
C ASN A 216 -7.06 -6.13 -31.60
N LYS A 217 -6.81 -5.01 -32.29
CA LYS A 217 -7.62 -4.58 -33.45
C LYS A 217 -7.48 -5.54 -34.64
N TYR A 218 -6.27 -6.05 -34.87
CA TYR A 218 -6.05 -7.09 -35.86
C TYR A 218 -6.81 -8.37 -35.49
N LEU A 219 -6.72 -8.83 -34.24
CA LEU A 219 -7.50 -9.97 -33.75
C LEU A 219 -9.00 -9.80 -34.02
N LYS A 220 -9.58 -8.63 -33.76
CA LYS A 220 -10.97 -8.36 -34.12
C LYS A 220 -11.24 -8.53 -35.61
N THR A 221 -10.37 -7.97 -36.46
CA THR A 221 -10.51 -8.08 -37.91
C THR A 221 -10.49 -9.54 -38.36
N VAL A 222 -9.62 -10.36 -37.77
CA VAL A 222 -9.58 -11.81 -38.03
C VAL A 222 -10.85 -12.51 -37.51
N THR A 223 -11.38 -12.12 -36.35
CA THR A 223 -12.63 -12.71 -35.83
C THR A 223 -13.85 -12.38 -36.70
N ASP A 224 -13.83 -11.27 -37.45
CA ASP A 224 -14.90 -10.91 -38.39
C ASP A 224 -14.92 -11.85 -39.64
N GLU A 225 -13.86 -12.64 -39.86
CA GLU A 225 -13.80 -13.70 -40.88
C GLU A 225 -14.51 -14.99 -40.41
N CYS A 226 -14.69 -15.18 -39.11
CA CYS A 226 -15.36 -16.34 -38.53
C CYS A 226 -16.88 -16.25 -38.75
N ARG A 227 -17.41 -17.19 -39.53
CA ARG A 227 -18.80 -17.16 -39.99
C ARG A 227 -19.48 -18.49 -39.70
N CYS A 228 -20.70 -18.44 -39.17
CA CYS A 228 -21.49 -19.65 -38.97
C CYS A 228 -21.75 -20.36 -40.32
N GLU A 229 -21.77 -19.62 -41.43
CA GLU A 229 -21.92 -20.18 -42.78
C GLU A 229 -20.77 -21.12 -43.19
N ASN A 230 -19.61 -21.05 -42.54
CA ASN A 230 -18.47 -21.94 -42.80
C ASN A 230 -18.65 -23.34 -42.20
N LEU A 231 -19.61 -23.51 -41.28
CA LEU A 231 -19.86 -24.77 -40.61
C LEU A 231 -20.64 -25.76 -41.48
N THR A 232 -20.48 -27.04 -41.19
CA THR A 232 -21.28 -28.08 -41.83
C THR A 232 -22.64 -28.18 -41.13
N PRO A 233 -23.77 -27.91 -41.83
CA PRO A 233 -25.09 -28.06 -41.24
C PRO A 233 -25.47 -29.53 -41.11
N ILE A 234 -26.05 -29.90 -39.96
CA ILE A 234 -26.53 -31.25 -39.69
C ILE A 234 -28.05 -31.20 -39.54
N CYS A 235 -28.74 -31.86 -40.48
CA CYS A 235 -30.19 -32.06 -40.45
C CYS A 235 -30.50 -33.56 -40.53
N THR A 236 -31.68 -33.96 -40.04
CA THR A 236 -32.17 -35.33 -40.27
C THR A 236 -32.35 -35.61 -41.78
N LYS A 237 -32.35 -36.88 -42.17
CA LYS A 237 -32.51 -37.28 -43.58
C LYS A 237 -33.85 -36.78 -44.15
N PRO A 238 -33.96 -36.53 -45.48
CA PRO A 238 -35.20 -36.07 -46.12
C PRO A 238 -36.45 -36.93 -45.84
N GLN A 239 -36.27 -38.22 -45.56
CA GLN A 239 -37.35 -39.14 -45.19
C GLN A 239 -37.98 -38.83 -43.83
N LEU A 240 -37.27 -38.10 -42.96
CA LEU A 240 -37.71 -37.70 -41.62
C LEU A 240 -38.10 -36.22 -41.55
N GLY A 241 -38.24 -35.53 -42.69
CA GLY A 241 -38.69 -34.14 -42.72
C GLY A 241 -37.58 -33.09 -42.56
N SER A 242 -36.29 -33.48 -42.62
CA SER A 242 -35.16 -32.55 -42.53
C SER A 242 -35.19 -31.64 -41.29
N LEU A 243 -35.52 -32.20 -40.14
CA LEU A 243 -35.47 -31.50 -38.85
C LEU A 243 -34.04 -31.05 -38.48
N PRO A 244 -33.88 -29.90 -37.81
CA PRO A 244 -32.59 -29.36 -37.38
C PRO A 244 -31.94 -30.20 -36.27
N ILE A 245 -30.64 -30.48 -36.40
CA ILE A 245 -29.84 -31.16 -35.38
C ILE A 245 -28.79 -30.20 -34.80
N GLY A 246 -28.01 -29.53 -35.65
CA GLY A 246 -27.03 -28.53 -35.24
C GLY A 246 -26.03 -28.21 -36.34
N CYS A 247 -24.99 -27.46 -35.99
CA CYS A 247 -23.84 -27.17 -36.84
C CYS A 247 -22.62 -27.93 -36.30
N SER A 248 -21.69 -28.31 -37.18
CA SER A 248 -20.46 -29.01 -36.79
C SER A 248 -19.27 -28.45 -37.56
N GLY A 249 -18.15 -28.33 -36.86
CA GLY A 249 -16.90 -27.78 -37.41
C GLY A 249 -16.42 -26.55 -36.67
N ASP A 250 -15.42 -25.89 -37.23
CA ASP A 250 -14.88 -24.62 -36.76
C ASP A 250 -15.36 -23.46 -37.67
N PRO A 251 -16.05 -22.43 -37.15
CA PRO A 251 -16.56 -21.33 -37.97
C PRO A 251 -15.45 -20.44 -38.56
N CYS A 252 -14.21 -20.58 -38.07
CA CYS A 252 -13.05 -19.82 -38.48
C CYS A 252 -12.13 -20.59 -39.45
N GLN A 253 -12.60 -21.72 -39.98
CA GLN A 253 -11.87 -22.54 -40.97
C GLN A 253 -12.77 -22.85 -42.16
N THR A 254 -12.15 -23.00 -43.34
CA THR A 254 -12.88 -23.39 -44.55
C THR A 254 -12.78 -24.88 -44.83
N ASP A 255 -11.65 -25.49 -44.49
CA ASP A 255 -11.51 -26.94 -44.39
C ASP A 255 -11.94 -27.44 -43.00
N GLN A 256 -12.77 -28.48 -42.96
CA GLN A 256 -13.29 -29.10 -41.74
C GLN A 256 -12.60 -30.44 -41.43
N ALA A 257 -11.46 -30.71 -42.08
CA ALA A 257 -10.58 -31.83 -41.76
C ALA A 257 -9.92 -31.70 -40.38
N ASP A 258 -9.35 -32.80 -39.88
CA ASP A 258 -8.65 -32.80 -38.59
C ASP A 258 -7.40 -31.89 -38.64
N GLY A 259 -7.41 -30.79 -37.88
CA GLY A 259 -6.27 -29.88 -37.73
C GLY A 259 -6.66 -28.40 -37.79
N VAL A 260 -5.66 -27.53 -37.85
CA VAL A 260 -5.83 -26.10 -38.13
C VAL A 260 -5.29 -25.84 -39.54
N GLU A 261 -6.15 -25.35 -40.43
CA GLU A 261 -5.79 -24.93 -41.79
C GLU A 261 -4.77 -23.77 -41.73
N SER A 262 -3.63 -23.91 -42.42
CA SER A 262 -2.60 -22.86 -42.47
C SER A 262 -3.16 -21.58 -43.07
N ASP A 263 -2.85 -20.43 -42.46
CA ASP A 263 -3.32 -19.11 -42.90
C ASP A 263 -4.86 -18.93 -42.83
N SER A 264 -5.57 -19.84 -42.17
CA SER A 264 -6.98 -19.63 -41.80
C SER A 264 -7.12 -18.57 -40.71
N ALA A 265 -8.35 -18.03 -40.55
CA ALA A 265 -8.64 -17.13 -39.43
C ALA A 265 -8.31 -17.78 -38.08
N ARG A 266 -8.54 -19.10 -37.93
CA ARG A 266 -8.14 -19.84 -36.72
C ARG A 266 -6.63 -19.85 -36.48
N ASP A 267 -5.84 -20.13 -37.52
CA ASP A 267 -4.37 -20.13 -37.43
C ASP A 267 -3.83 -18.75 -37.05
N LYS A 268 -4.33 -17.70 -37.70
CA LYS A 268 -3.97 -16.30 -37.44
C LYS A 268 -4.30 -15.88 -36.00
N MET A 269 -5.48 -16.22 -35.50
CA MET A 269 -5.85 -15.97 -34.11
C MET A 269 -4.94 -16.72 -33.14
N ASN A 270 -4.64 -18.00 -33.39
CA ASN A 270 -3.77 -18.79 -32.51
C ASN A 270 -2.37 -18.16 -32.39
N LYS A 271 -1.79 -17.69 -33.50
CA LYS A 271 -0.50 -16.98 -33.52
C LYS A 271 -0.54 -15.69 -32.71
N ALA A 272 -1.58 -14.87 -32.90
CA ALA A 272 -1.75 -13.63 -32.16
C ALA A 272 -1.97 -13.86 -30.64
N ILE A 273 -2.76 -14.87 -30.28
CA ILE A 273 -2.99 -15.27 -28.88
C ILE A 273 -1.69 -15.77 -28.22
N GLU A 274 -0.83 -16.48 -28.96
CA GLU A 274 0.48 -16.92 -28.45
C GLU A 274 1.37 -15.72 -28.12
N ILE A 275 1.42 -14.73 -29.01
CA ILE A 275 2.14 -13.46 -28.79
C ILE A 275 1.57 -12.73 -27.56
N ASP A 276 0.25 -12.61 -27.43
CA ASP A 276 -0.39 -11.98 -26.27
C ASP A 276 -0.03 -12.69 -24.96
N ARG A 277 -0.02 -14.03 -24.95
CA ARG A 277 0.38 -14.81 -23.77
C ARG A 277 1.83 -14.53 -23.36
N ASP A 278 2.74 -14.46 -24.33
CA ASP A 278 4.15 -14.15 -24.08
C ASP A 278 4.33 -12.70 -23.58
N LYS A 279 3.58 -11.75 -24.15
CA LYS A 279 3.56 -10.36 -23.66
C LYS A 279 2.99 -10.26 -22.25
N ILE A 280 1.87 -10.92 -21.95
CA ILE A 280 1.26 -10.95 -20.61
C ILE A 280 2.27 -11.44 -19.57
N LYS A 281 2.97 -12.55 -19.84
CA LYS A 281 3.99 -13.08 -18.94
C LYS A 281 5.08 -12.05 -18.63
N THR A 282 5.52 -11.33 -19.66
CA THR A 282 6.57 -10.31 -19.54
C THR A 282 6.06 -9.07 -18.79
N ILE A 283 4.83 -8.64 -19.04
CA ILE A 283 4.16 -7.54 -18.31
C ILE A 283 4.06 -7.87 -16.82
N LEU A 284 3.68 -9.10 -16.46
CA LEU A 284 3.60 -9.54 -15.07
C LEU A 284 4.98 -9.57 -14.38
N ASP A 285 6.04 -9.94 -15.10
CA ASP A 285 7.42 -9.85 -14.59
C ASP A 285 7.84 -8.39 -14.31
N TYR A 286 7.49 -7.44 -15.19
CA TYR A 286 7.69 -6.01 -14.90
C TYR A 286 6.85 -5.56 -13.70
N GLN A 287 5.58 -5.97 -13.62
CA GLN A 287 4.68 -5.64 -12.52
C GLN A 287 5.25 -6.08 -11.16
N GLU A 288 5.81 -7.29 -11.07
CA GLU A 288 6.49 -7.78 -9.87
C GLU A 288 7.73 -6.93 -9.54
N LYS A 289 8.56 -6.60 -10.55
CA LYS A 289 9.75 -5.75 -10.37
C LYS A 289 9.40 -4.35 -9.86
N PHE A 290 8.39 -3.70 -10.44
CA PHE A 290 7.91 -2.39 -9.99
C PHE A 290 7.38 -2.46 -8.56
N THR A 291 6.64 -3.51 -8.22
CA THR A 291 6.11 -3.72 -6.86
C THR A 291 7.26 -3.84 -5.86
N LYS A 292 8.28 -4.63 -6.19
CA LYS A 292 9.46 -4.81 -5.35
C LYS A 292 10.24 -3.51 -5.12
N GLU A 293 10.56 -2.77 -6.17
CA GLU A 293 11.31 -1.50 -6.02
C GLU A 293 10.48 -0.44 -5.26
N LYS A 294 9.16 -0.39 -5.51
CA LYS A 294 8.23 0.44 -4.74
C LYS A 294 8.24 0.10 -3.25
N ASP A 295 8.17 -1.19 -2.89
CA ASP A 295 8.19 -1.62 -1.48
C ASP A 295 9.52 -1.31 -0.79
N LEU A 296 10.65 -1.50 -1.49
CA LEU A 296 11.98 -1.14 -0.99
C LEU A 296 12.12 0.37 -0.76
N LEU A 297 11.63 1.19 -1.71
CA LEU A 297 11.66 2.65 -1.57
C LEU A 297 10.77 3.12 -0.42
N ARG A 298 9.55 2.58 -0.33
CA ARG A 298 8.59 2.87 0.75
C ARG A 298 9.17 2.50 2.12
N GLN A 299 9.88 1.38 2.23
CA GLN A 299 10.54 0.99 3.48
C GLN A 299 11.61 2.00 3.93
N GLU A 300 12.47 2.47 3.02
CA GLU A 300 13.47 3.47 3.39
C GLU A 300 12.86 4.86 3.64
N LEU A 301 11.78 5.21 2.92
CA LEU A 301 11.01 6.43 3.15
C LEU A 301 10.44 6.46 4.58
N ARG A 302 9.90 5.35 5.08
CA ARG A 302 9.40 5.26 6.46
C ARG A 302 10.48 5.48 7.50
N LYS A 303 11.61 4.79 7.36
CA LYS A 303 12.77 4.99 8.26
C LYS A 303 13.23 6.45 8.25
N PHE A 304 13.23 7.08 7.09
CA PHE A 304 13.59 8.49 6.94
C PHE A 304 12.58 9.40 7.64
N GLN A 305 11.28 9.22 7.42
CA GLN A 305 10.20 9.96 8.08
C GLN A 305 10.23 9.78 9.60
N GLU A 306 10.57 8.58 10.08
CA GLU A 306 10.79 8.33 11.49
C GLU A 306 11.94 9.17 12.04
N VAL A 307 13.10 9.19 11.40
CA VAL A 307 14.22 10.00 11.91
C VAL A 307 13.94 11.50 11.82
N GLN A 308 13.22 11.97 10.81
CA GLN A 308 12.76 13.36 10.77
C GLN A 308 11.86 13.70 11.95
N ALA A 309 10.88 12.85 12.27
CA ALA A 309 9.98 13.06 13.40
C ALA A 309 10.70 12.99 14.76
N GLU A 310 11.78 12.19 14.89
CA GLU A 310 12.61 12.20 16.11
C GLU A 310 13.36 13.52 16.31
N ILE A 311 13.80 14.16 15.21
CA ILE A 311 14.45 15.48 15.28
C ILE A 311 13.47 16.50 15.83
N THR A 312 12.27 16.60 15.26
CA THR A 312 11.25 17.55 15.74
C THR A 312 10.80 17.23 17.18
N SER A 313 10.59 15.95 17.49
CA SER A 313 10.19 15.50 18.83
C SER A 313 11.23 15.84 19.90
N CYS A 314 12.53 15.77 19.57
CA CYS A 314 13.58 16.17 20.51
C CYS A 314 13.40 17.62 20.99
N GLN A 315 13.25 18.54 20.05
CA GLN A 315 13.10 19.98 20.32
C GLN A 315 11.84 20.26 21.14
N SER A 316 10.70 19.69 20.74
CA SER A 316 9.41 19.92 21.41
C SER A 316 9.32 19.41 22.87
N ASN A 317 10.21 18.49 23.28
CA ASN A 317 10.24 17.95 24.63
C ASN A 317 11.20 18.71 25.57
N ASN A 318 11.63 19.92 25.21
CA ASN A 318 12.69 20.68 25.90
C ASN A 318 13.99 19.85 26.07
N LYS A 319 14.27 18.95 25.11
CA LYS A 319 15.51 18.19 25.09
C LYS A 319 16.49 18.85 24.14
N GLU A 320 17.76 18.78 24.49
CA GLU A 320 18.80 19.39 23.68
C GLU A 320 19.06 18.55 22.42
N LEU A 321 18.82 19.16 21.25
CA LEU A 321 19.21 18.65 19.95
C LEU A 321 20.64 19.11 19.62
N ILE A 322 21.59 18.20 19.75
CA ILE A 322 23.03 18.43 19.65
C ILE A 322 23.52 18.10 18.24
N LEU A 323 24.41 18.93 17.69
CA LEU A 323 25.04 18.68 16.39
C LEU A 323 26.29 17.80 16.52
N LEU A 324 26.72 17.19 15.41
CA LEU A 324 27.86 16.24 15.40
C LEU A 324 29.11 16.75 16.13
N ASN A 325 29.53 17.99 15.87
CA ASN A 325 30.76 18.51 16.48
C ASN A 325 30.62 18.73 17.99
N ASP A 326 29.48 19.28 18.42
CA ASP A 326 29.19 19.48 19.84
C ASP A 326 29.08 18.15 20.56
N TYR A 327 28.49 17.15 19.93
CA TYR A 327 28.49 15.79 20.44
C TYR A 327 29.93 15.25 20.62
N LEU A 328 30.83 15.42 19.64
CA LEU A 328 32.22 14.98 19.77
C LEU A 328 32.96 15.69 20.90
N ASN A 329 32.73 17.01 21.06
CA ASN A 329 33.29 17.80 22.17
C ASN A 329 32.74 17.34 23.52
N THR A 330 31.43 17.23 23.65
CA THR A 330 30.72 16.71 24.83
C THR A 330 31.27 15.35 25.19
N LYS A 331 31.29 14.41 24.25
CA LYS A 331 31.86 13.08 24.48
C LYS A 331 33.27 13.13 25.04
N GLN A 332 34.15 13.95 24.46
CA GLN A 332 35.52 14.07 24.93
C GLN A 332 35.60 14.65 26.35
N ILE A 333 34.74 15.59 26.72
CA ILE A 333 34.70 16.20 28.06
C ILE A 333 34.23 15.18 29.10
N PHE A 334 33.11 14.51 28.85
CA PHE A 334 32.54 13.52 29.77
C PHE A 334 33.47 12.31 29.93
N GLU A 335 34.04 11.78 28.83
CA GLU A 335 35.01 10.67 28.92
C GLU A 335 36.29 11.05 29.68
N LYS A 336 36.72 12.32 29.62
CA LYS A 336 37.86 12.82 30.44
C LYS A 336 37.52 12.91 31.93
N GLN A 337 36.25 13.12 32.27
CA GLN A 337 35.77 13.21 33.65
C GLN A 337 35.54 11.82 34.27
N GLY A 338 35.66 10.75 33.47
CA GLY A 338 35.41 9.37 33.90
C GLY A 338 33.98 8.91 33.64
N ASP A 339 33.18 9.75 32.99
CA ASP A 339 31.77 9.49 32.69
C ASP A 339 31.60 8.72 31.39
N ARG A 340 30.54 7.93 31.29
CA ARG A 340 30.24 7.11 30.12
C ARG A 340 29.23 7.79 29.19
N VAL A 341 29.57 7.96 27.92
CA VAL A 341 28.62 8.39 26.88
C VAL A 341 28.13 7.19 26.09
N ALA A 342 26.83 6.88 26.21
CA ALA A 342 26.16 5.81 25.49
C ALA A 342 25.37 6.38 24.29
N ILE A 343 25.35 5.62 23.20
CA ILE A 343 24.65 6.02 21.96
C ILE A 343 23.62 4.94 21.59
N ILE A 344 22.38 5.37 21.37
CA ILE A 344 21.35 4.57 20.70
C ILE A 344 21.53 4.79 19.20
N LYS A 345 21.99 3.74 18.50
CA LYS A 345 22.25 3.80 17.06
C LYS A 345 20.97 3.96 16.24
N SER A 346 21.07 4.71 15.15
CA SER A 346 20.01 4.83 14.16
C SER A 346 19.98 3.67 13.15
N TYR A 347 19.16 3.82 12.11
CA TYR A 347 19.08 2.90 10.96
C TYR A 347 20.32 2.93 10.05
N ALA A 348 21.10 4.01 10.10
CA ALA A 348 22.32 4.19 9.32
C ALA A 348 23.47 4.68 10.22
N GLU A 349 24.71 4.47 9.78
CA GLU A 349 25.89 5.06 10.43
C GLU A 349 26.17 6.45 9.84
N PRO A 350 26.46 7.49 10.64
CA PRO A 350 26.57 8.88 10.17
C PRO A 350 27.74 9.17 9.22
N LYS A 351 28.78 8.31 9.19
CA LYS A 351 30.02 8.48 8.40
C LYS A 351 30.67 9.88 8.48
N GLY A 352 30.46 10.59 9.60
CA GLY A 352 31.01 11.94 9.81
C GLY A 352 30.30 13.05 9.03
N ASN A 353 29.07 12.83 8.56
CA ASN A 353 28.29 13.86 7.87
C ASN A 353 27.92 15.00 8.83
N PRO A 354 28.26 16.27 8.53
CA PRO A 354 27.93 17.44 9.37
C PRO A 354 26.43 17.63 9.64
N ILE A 355 25.54 17.08 8.80
CA ILE A 355 24.09 17.05 8.99
C ILE A 355 23.71 15.75 9.73
N THR A 356 24.29 15.56 10.91
CA THR A 356 23.96 14.49 11.85
C THR A 356 23.61 15.12 13.18
N PHE A 357 22.45 14.74 13.71
CA PHE A 357 21.95 15.22 14.99
C PHE A 357 22.07 14.14 16.06
N TYR A 358 22.10 14.58 17.32
CA TYR A 358 22.11 13.76 18.51
C TYR A 358 21.06 14.31 19.48
N CYS A 359 20.11 13.49 19.89
CA CYS A 359 19.11 13.91 20.88
C CYS A 359 19.49 13.41 22.27
N THR A 360 19.43 14.29 23.28
CA THR A 360 19.57 13.88 24.69
C THR A 360 18.36 13.09 25.15
N VAL A 361 18.53 11.82 25.50
CA VAL A 361 17.40 10.94 25.89
C VAL A 361 17.43 10.48 27.35
N GLY A 362 18.56 10.63 28.04
CA GLY A 362 18.66 10.36 29.48
C GLY A 362 20.10 10.23 29.96
N GLY A 363 20.27 9.75 31.18
CA GLY A 363 21.57 9.58 31.82
C GLY A 363 21.56 10.03 33.28
N THR A 364 22.53 9.55 34.06
CA THR A 364 22.68 9.90 35.49
C THR A 364 23.24 11.30 35.70
N ILE A 365 23.64 12.00 34.64
CA ILE A 365 24.09 13.40 34.70
C ILE A 365 22.95 14.39 34.97
N PHE A 366 21.69 13.97 34.76
CA PHE A 366 20.50 14.76 35.06
C PHE A 366 19.97 14.50 36.48
N ASP A 367 20.52 13.50 37.16
CA ASP A 367 20.19 13.23 38.56
C ASP A 367 21.01 14.20 39.42
N ASP A 368 20.44 15.34 39.77
CA ASP A 368 21.06 16.24 40.75
C ASP A 368 21.45 15.43 41.99
N ALA A 369 22.74 15.46 42.35
CA ALA A 369 23.20 14.84 43.57
C ALA A 369 22.52 15.56 44.74
N TYR A 370 21.49 14.94 45.32
CA TYR A 370 20.84 15.42 46.54
C TYR A 370 21.91 15.68 47.59
N ASN A 371 22.21 16.96 47.82
CA ASN A 371 23.17 17.41 48.81
C ASN A 371 22.41 17.77 50.08
N PRO A 372 22.40 16.92 51.13
CA PRO A 372 21.67 17.20 52.36
C PRO A 372 22.19 18.43 53.12
N ASN A 373 23.32 19.04 52.71
CA ASN A 373 23.82 20.29 53.27
C ASN A 373 23.30 21.55 52.54
N TYR A 374 22.53 21.40 51.47
CA TYR A 374 21.73 22.47 50.89
C TYR A 374 20.26 22.16 51.18
N SER A 375 19.76 22.71 52.29
CA SER A 375 18.32 22.89 52.40
C SER A 375 17.91 23.84 51.27
N SER A 376 17.08 23.35 50.36
CA SER A 376 16.28 24.23 49.52
C SER A 376 15.36 25.03 50.46
N GLU A 377 15.83 26.19 50.91
CA GLU A 377 14.90 27.28 51.17
C GLU A 377 14.20 27.53 49.84
N GLU A 378 12.91 27.18 49.78
CA GLU A 378 11.96 27.79 48.86
C GLU A 378 12.11 29.30 49.04
N THR A 379 12.98 29.91 48.25
CA THR A 379 12.94 31.33 48.01
C THR A 379 11.90 31.53 46.92
N GLU A 380 10.64 31.60 47.34
CA GLU A 380 9.72 32.59 46.78
C GLU A 380 10.29 33.99 47.08
N GLY A 381 11.41 34.30 46.43
CA GLY A 381 12.02 35.60 46.40
C GLY A 381 11.59 36.24 45.10
N VAL A 382 10.61 37.13 45.17
CA VAL A 382 10.44 38.19 44.18
C VAL A 382 11.79 38.90 44.07
N VAL A 383 12.55 38.55 43.03
CA VAL A 383 13.72 39.33 42.62
C VAL A 383 13.16 40.57 41.94
N GLU A 384 12.80 41.58 42.73
CA GLU A 384 12.85 42.98 42.26
C GLU A 384 14.34 43.35 42.10
N GLY A 385 14.97 42.75 41.10
CA GLY A 385 16.24 43.16 40.56
C GLY A 385 15.94 44.04 39.35
N THR A 386 15.92 45.36 39.56
CA THR A 386 16.07 46.32 38.47
C THR A 386 17.51 46.25 37.96
N GLY A 387 17.81 45.18 37.25
CA GLY A 387 19.04 44.96 36.51
C GLY A 387 18.64 44.20 35.26
N SER A 388 18.49 44.92 34.15
CA SER A 388 18.35 44.31 32.84
C SER A 388 19.59 43.45 32.57
N TYR A 389 19.49 42.14 32.75
CA TYR A 389 20.42 41.23 32.08
C TYR A 389 20.16 41.41 30.58
N GLU A 390 21.02 42.17 29.90
CA GLU A 390 21.07 42.12 28.44
C GLU A 390 21.43 40.69 28.06
N ILE A 391 20.47 39.96 27.48
CA ILE A 391 20.75 38.69 26.81
C ILE A 391 21.77 39.04 25.72
N GLU A 392 22.99 38.52 25.86
CA GLU A 392 24.08 38.75 24.90
C GLU A 392 23.75 37.97 23.62
N ARG A 393 23.00 38.62 22.71
CA ARG A 393 22.55 38.03 21.44
C ARG A 393 23.73 37.83 20.50
N VAL A 394 23.78 36.67 19.87
CA VAL A 394 24.78 36.36 18.85
C VAL A 394 24.29 36.74 17.45
N SER A 395 25.22 36.84 16.49
CA SER A 395 24.91 37.12 15.09
C SER A 395 24.94 35.82 14.30
N CYS A 396 23.85 35.48 13.60
CA CYS A 396 23.64 34.29 12.77
C CYS A 396 23.43 34.67 11.30
N PRO A 397 24.45 35.26 10.63
CA PRO A 397 24.29 35.83 9.29
C PRO A 397 24.15 34.80 8.16
N ILE A 398 24.36 33.51 8.41
CA ILE A 398 24.23 32.45 7.41
C ILE A 398 23.14 31.49 7.84
N GLU A 399 22.08 31.41 7.06
CA GLU A 399 21.05 30.38 7.16
C GLU A 399 21.36 29.23 6.20
N LEU A 400 21.21 28.00 6.69
CA LEU A 400 21.31 26.77 5.93
C LEU A 400 19.91 26.13 5.87
N PRO A 401 19.17 26.31 4.76
CA PRO A 401 17.81 25.79 4.57
C PRO A 401 17.82 24.27 4.31
N ILE A 402 18.24 23.51 5.31
CA ILE A 402 18.35 22.04 5.25
C ILE A 402 16.97 21.42 5.34
N GLY A 403 16.06 22.03 6.09
CA GLY A 403 14.70 21.54 6.26
C GLY A 403 13.95 21.45 4.95
N GLU A 404 13.97 22.53 4.16
CA GLU A 404 13.29 22.63 2.87
C GLU A 404 13.82 21.59 1.88
N THR A 405 15.15 21.40 1.83
CA THR A 405 15.77 20.40 0.96
C THR A 405 15.42 18.98 1.37
N LEU A 406 15.44 18.67 2.68
CA LEU A 406 15.04 17.35 3.17
C LEU A 406 13.56 17.06 2.90
N ASP A 407 12.70 18.05 3.09
CA ASP A 407 11.27 17.95 2.82
C ASP A 407 10.99 17.76 1.34
N LYS A 408 11.71 18.46 0.46
CA LYS A 408 11.61 18.25 -0.97
C LYS A 408 12.03 16.85 -1.38
N LEU A 409 13.11 16.32 -0.79
CA LEU A 409 13.57 14.95 -1.04
C LEU A 409 12.59 13.90 -0.50
N ARG A 410 11.90 14.16 0.61
CA ARG A 410 10.80 13.33 1.11
C ARG A 410 9.62 13.33 0.14
N GLU A 411 9.18 14.50 -0.30
CA GLU A 411 8.05 14.67 -1.23
C GLU A 411 8.30 13.91 -2.54
N LEU A 412 9.50 14.02 -3.10
CA LEU A 412 9.89 13.26 -4.29
C LEU A 412 9.84 11.74 -4.06
N ALA A 413 10.11 11.27 -2.84
CA ALA A 413 10.03 9.86 -2.51
C ALA A 413 8.57 9.40 -2.41
N VAL A 414 7.71 10.19 -1.76
CA VAL A 414 6.26 9.95 -1.71
C VAL A 414 5.70 9.87 -3.14
N LEU A 415 6.05 10.83 -4.00
CA LEU A 415 5.65 10.85 -5.41
C LEU A 415 6.13 9.63 -6.17
N ALA A 416 7.40 9.27 -6.05
CA ALA A 416 7.96 8.09 -6.69
C ALA A 416 7.22 6.81 -6.25
N VAL A 417 6.98 6.64 -4.95
CA VAL A 417 6.26 5.48 -4.40
C VAL A 417 4.86 5.37 -5.02
N PHE A 418 4.06 6.44 -5.03
CA PHE A 418 2.71 6.39 -5.61
C PHE A 418 2.71 6.17 -7.13
N LYS A 419 3.66 6.74 -7.87
CA LYS A 419 3.79 6.53 -9.32
C LYS A 419 4.21 5.10 -9.65
N LEU A 420 5.14 4.51 -8.89
CA LEU A 420 5.54 3.10 -9.06
C LEU A 420 4.39 2.15 -8.68
N GLU A 421 3.61 2.48 -7.65
CA GLU A 421 2.41 1.72 -7.29
C GLU A 421 1.36 1.76 -8.41
N ARG A 422 1.09 2.96 -8.95
CA ARG A 422 0.19 3.15 -10.09
C ARG A 422 0.68 2.37 -11.32
N MET A 423 1.98 2.36 -11.61
CA MET A 423 2.55 1.59 -12.70
C MET A 423 2.28 0.09 -12.52
N SER A 424 2.56 -0.45 -11.33
CA SER A 424 2.26 -1.86 -11.01
C SER A 424 0.78 -2.20 -11.22
N LEU A 425 -0.14 -1.33 -10.78
CA LEU A 425 -1.58 -1.52 -10.95
C LEU A 425 -2.01 -1.50 -12.42
N LEU A 426 -1.50 -0.55 -13.22
CA LEU A 426 -1.81 -0.47 -14.65
C LEU A 426 -1.26 -1.66 -15.44
N LEU A 427 -0.07 -2.15 -15.10
CA LEU A 427 0.50 -3.35 -15.72
C LEU A 427 -0.33 -4.60 -15.38
N ALA A 428 -0.75 -4.76 -14.12
CA ALA A 428 -1.63 -5.86 -13.72
C ALA A 428 -2.98 -5.80 -14.46
N ASP A 429 -3.55 -4.60 -14.58
CA ASP A 429 -4.81 -4.41 -15.30
C ASP A 429 -4.67 -4.69 -16.80
N MET A 430 -3.61 -4.22 -17.44
CA MET A 430 -3.30 -4.51 -18.85
C MET A 430 -3.15 -6.01 -19.11
N ALA A 431 -2.41 -6.71 -18.25
CA ALA A 431 -2.25 -8.16 -18.34
C ALA A 431 -3.60 -8.88 -18.22
N ARG A 432 -4.42 -8.51 -17.22
CA ARG A 432 -5.75 -9.08 -17.01
C ARG A 432 -6.67 -8.85 -18.21
N GLN A 433 -6.75 -7.61 -18.70
CA GLN A 433 -7.61 -7.27 -19.83
C GLN A 433 -7.16 -7.97 -21.12
N THR A 434 -5.85 -8.09 -21.35
CA THR A 434 -5.31 -8.84 -22.50
C THR A 434 -5.64 -10.33 -22.39
N GLN A 435 -5.56 -10.91 -21.20
CA GLN A 435 -5.99 -12.30 -20.98
C GLN A 435 -7.48 -12.49 -21.28
N GLU A 436 -8.35 -11.60 -20.78
CA GLU A 436 -9.80 -11.63 -21.07
C GLU A 436 -10.09 -11.51 -22.57
N MET A 437 -9.30 -10.72 -23.31
CA MET A 437 -9.38 -10.63 -24.76
C MET A 437 -9.07 -11.99 -25.42
N THR A 438 -8.00 -12.69 -25.01
CA THR A 438 -7.70 -14.04 -25.53
C THR A 438 -8.81 -15.06 -25.23
N GLU A 439 -9.47 -14.95 -24.08
CA GLU A 439 -10.60 -15.80 -23.69
C GLU A 439 -11.85 -15.51 -24.55
N LEU A 440 -12.11 -14.25 -24.87
CA LEU A 440 -13.22 -13.85 -25.77
C LEU A 440 -13.01 -14.35 -27.19
N VAL A 441 -11.78 -14.22 -27.73
CA VAL A 441 -11.44 -14.73 -29.06
C VAL A 441 -11.54 -16.26 -29.10
N SER A 442 -11.19 -16.94 -28.01
CA SER A 442 -11.30 -18.40 -27.90
C SER A 442 -12.75 -18.90 -27.87
N GLN A 443 -13.75 -18.03 -27.66
CA GLN A 443 -15.17 -18.38 -27.70
C GLN A 443 -15.75 -18.44 -29.12
N CYS A 444 -14.98 -18.05 -30.14
CA CYS A 444 -15.37 -18.25 -31.52
C CYS A 444 -15.48 -19.75 -31.83
N ASN A 445 -16.68 -20.33 -31.79
CA ASN A 445 -16.91 -21.76 -32.05
C ASN A 445 -18.36 -22.01 -32.47
N GLU A 446 -18.72 -23.26 -32.74
CA GLU A 446 -20.02 -23.68 -33.25
C GLU A 446 -21.19 -23.51 -32.26
N THR A 447 -20.92 -23.30 -30.97
CA THR A 447 -21.97 -23.26 -29.93
C THR A 447 -22.91 -22.05 -30.06
N ASN A 448 -22.47 -20.99 -30.74
CA ASN A 448 -23.26 -19.77 -30.99
C ASN A 448 -23.94 -19.77 -32.37
N CYS A 449 -23.90 -20.89 -33.09
CA CYS A 449 -24.47 -21.02 -34.43
C CYS A 449 -25.70 -21.94 -34.42
N ASP A 450 -26.77 -21.48 -35.07
CA ASP A 450 -28.01 -22.22 -35.26
C ASP A 450 -28.08 -22.79 -36.67
N VAL A 451 -28.72 -23.95 -36.83
CA VAL A 451 -28.96 -24.56 -38.14
C VAL A 451 -30.40 -24.32 -38.61
N ALA A 452 -30.54 -23.83 -39.84
CA ALA A 452 -31.80 -23.76 -40.54
C ALA A 452 -31.88 -24.90 -41.58
N CYS A 453 -32.88 -25.76 -41.42
CA CYS A 453 -33.14 -26.88 -42.32
C CYS A 453 -34.52 -26.71 -42.98
N ASN A 454 -34.54 -26.32 -44.25
CA ASN A 454 -35.76 -26.09 -45.01
C ASN A 454 -36.10 -27.30 -45.88
N CYS A 455 -37.23 -27.94 -45.55
CA CYS A 455 -37.81 -29.05 -46.31
C CYS A 455 -38.65 -28.53 -47.47
N ILE A 456 -38.25 -28.80 -48.72
CA ILE A 456 -39.11 -28.59 -49.88
C ILE A 456 -40.11 -29.75 -49.91
N PRO A 457 -41.43 -29.51 -49.70
CA PRO A 457 -42.40 -30.58 -49.54
C PRO A 457 -42.42 -31.49 -50.77
N ASN A 458 -42.41 -32.79 -50.55
CA ASN A 458 -42.51 -33.75 -51.64
C ASN A 458 -43.98 -33.96 -52.06
N PRO A 459 -44.41 -33.48 -53.24
CA PRO A 459 -45.80 -33.67 -53.70
C PRO A 459 -46.14 -35.15 -53.95
N CYS A 460 -45.13 -36.01 -54.02
CA CYS A 460 -45.26 -37.46 -54.18
C CYS A 460 -45.35 -38.23 -52.86
N TYR A 461 -45.20 -37.57 -51.69
CA TYR A 461 -45.21 -38.23 -50.39
C TYR A 461 -46.54 -38.96 -50.12
N GLY A 462 -46.47 -40.24 -49.79
CA GLY A 462 -47.64 -41.11 -49.57
C GLY A 462 -48.26 -41.73 -50.83
N CYS A 463 -47.84 -41.33 -52.03
CA CYS A 463 -48.36 -41.85 -53.31
C CYS A 463 -47.58 -43.08 -53.81
N CYS A 464 -47.56 -44.19 -53.06
CA CYS A 464 -46.72 -45.35 -53.37
C CYS A 464 -47.33 -46.44 -54.29
N SER A 465 -48.67 -46.55 -54.48
CA SER A 465 -49.34 -47.40 -55.50
C SER A 465 -50.90 -47.34 -55.43
N PRO A 466 -51.68 -47.52 -56.53
CA PRO A 466 -51.37 -47.35 -57.96
C PRO A 466 -52.08 -46.12 -58.57
N VAL A 467 -51.42 -45.45 -59.54
CA VAL A 467 -51.90 -44.42 -60.50
C VAL A 467 -52.92 -43.39 -59.97
N PRO A 468 -52.52 -42.10 -59.88
CA PRO A 468 -51.92 -41.39 -61.01
C PRO A 468 -50.40 -41.33 -61.03
N CYS A 469 -49.73 -41.75 -59.96
CA CYS A 469 -48.37 -41.29 -59.67
C CYS A 469 -47.28 -42.35 -59.91
N THR A 470 -47.16 -42.94 -61.10
CA THR A 470 -46.07 -43.88 -61.43
C THR A 470 -44.67 -43.24 -61.36
N ILE A 471 -44.56 -41.94 -61.60
CA ILE A 471 -43.30 -41.17 -61.47
C ILE A 471 -42.90 -40.96 -60.01
N CYS A 472 -43.85 -41.01 -59.07
CA CYS A 472 -43.62 -40.71 -57.66
C CYS A 472 -43.04 -41.88 -56.85
N VAL A 473 -43.10 -43.10 -57.37
CA VAL A 473 -42.69 -44.33 -56.67
C VAL A 473 -41.28 -44.27 -56.04
N PRO A 474 -40.24 -43.70 -56.69
CA PRO A 474 -38.89 -43.69 -56.11
C PRO A 474 -38.74 -42.81 -54.86
N PHE A 475 -39.63 -41.83 -54.69
CA PHE A 475 -39.52 -40.82 -53.63
C PHE A 475 -40.75 -40.78 -52.72
N CYS A 476 -41.73 -41.68 -52.90
CA CYS A 476 -43.03 -41.62 -52.22
C CYS A 476 -42.96 -41.78 -50.70
N LEU A 477 -41.84 -42.31 -50.17
CA LEU A 477 -41.58 -42.45 -48.73
C LEU A 477 -40.81 -41.25 -48.13
N SER A 478 -40.33 -40.32 -48.96
CA SER A 478 -39.58 -39.15 -48.50
C SER A 478 -40.51 -37.96 -48.25
N VAL A 479 -40.49 -37.39 -47.05
CA VAL A 479 -41.29 -36.20 -46.70
C VAL A 479 -40.81 -34.98 -47.48
N CYS A 480 -39.49 -34.83 -47.64
CA CYS A 480 -38.86 -33.74 -48.38
C CYS A 480 -38.37 -34.23 -49.75
N LEU A 481 -38.61 -33.43 -50.79
CA LEU A 481 -38.05 -33.64 -52.13
C LEU A 481 -36.59 -33.19 -52.17
N GLN A 482 -36.30 -32.08 -51.51
CA GLN A 482 -34.98 -31.49 -51.33
C GLN A 482 -34.90 -30.84 -49.95
N SER A 483 -33.70 -30.74 -49.40
CA SER A 483 -33.41 -30.05 -48.14
C SER A 483 -32.39 -28.94 -48.40
N VAL A 484 -32.75 -27.69 -48.09
CA VAL A 484 -31.82 -26.55 -48.08
C VAL A 484 -31.34 -26.39 -46.63
N GLN A 485 -30.04 -26.39 -46.41
CA GLN A 485 -29.43 -26.43 -45.08
C GLN A 485 -28.38 -25.32 -44.98
N VAL A 486 -28.42 -24.53 -43.91
CA VAL A 486 -27.46 -23.46 -43.66
C VAL A 486 -27.29 -23.24 -42.16
N CYS A 487 -26.08 -22.87 -41.75
CA CYS A 487 -25.79 -22.42 -40.39
C CYS A 487 -25.77 -20.89 -40.36
N HIS A 488 -26.35 -20.28 -39.33
CA HIS A 488 -26.41 -18.83 -39.16
C HIS A 488 -26.22 -18.44 -37.69
N GLY A 489 -25.95 -17.16 -37.42
CA GLY A 489 -25.72 -16.65 -36.08
C GLY A 489 -24.43 -15.83 -36.00
N GLU A 490 -24.02 -15.50 -34.79
CA GLU A 490 -22.77 -14.80 -34.51
C GLU A 490 -21.76 -15.79 -33.92
N ALA A 491 -20.83 -16.25 -34.75
CA ALA A 491 -19.82 -17.21 -34.31
C ALA A 491 -18.95 -16.68 -33.15
N CYS A 492 -18.70 -15.37 -33.12
CA CYS A 492 -17.82 -14.69 -32.17
C CYS A 492 -18.55 -13.55 -31.41
N PRO A 493 -18.17 -13.27 -30.15
CA PRO A 493 -18.74 -12.16 -29.38
C PRO A 493 -18.11 -10.80 -29.76
N VAL A 494 -18.30 -10.33 -31.00
CA VAL A 494 -17.62 -9.16 -31.58
C VAL A 494 -17.81 -7.87 -30.76
N ALA A 495 -19.00 -7.64 -30.21
CA ALA A 495 -19.27 -6.45 -29.39
C ALA A 495 -18.41 -6.41 -28.11
N LYS A 496 -18.25 -7.55 -27.44
CA LYS A 496 -17.41 -7.66 -26.22
C LYS A 496 -15.93 -7.54 -26.55
N ILE A 497 -15.51 -8.07 -27.70
CA ILE A 497 -14.15 -7.93 -28.21
C ILE A 497 -13.83 -6.44 -28.45
N GLN A 498 -14.73 -5.70 -29.10
CA GLN A 498 -14.56 -4.27 -29.35
C GLN A 498 -14.45 -3.46 -28.05
N GLU A 499 -15.31 -3.72 -27.06
CA GLU A 499 -15.25 -3.08 -25.75
C GLU A 499 -13.90 -3.34 -25.06
N LYS A 500 -13.39 -4.58 -25.15
CA LYS A 500 -12.11 -4.95 -24.54
C LYS A 500 -10.92 -4.24 -25.19
N ILE A 501 -10.95 -4.05 -26.50
CA ILE A 501 -9.91 -3.30 -27.23
C ILE A 501 -9.83 -1.85 -26.74
N GLU A 502 -10.97 -1.22 -26.51
CA GLU A 502 -11.03 0.15 -25.99
C GLU A 502 -10.47 0.26 -24.58
N GLN A 503 -10.79 -0.71 -23.71
CA GLN A 503 -10.23 -0.77 -22.36
C GLN A 503 -8.70 -0.96 -22.37
N ILE A 504 -8.19 -1.89 -23.20
CA ILE A 504 -6.74 -2.16 -23.31
C ILE A 504 -6.02 -0.91 -23.79
N LYS A 505 -6.59 -0.24 -24.80
CA LYS A 505 -6.05 1.01 -25.33
C LYS A 505 -6.03 2.12 -24.27
N GLU A 506 -7.09 2.27 -23.48
CA GLU A 506 -7.12 3.27 -22.41
C GLU A 506 -5.99 3.04 -21.39
N THR A 507 -5.78 1.79 -20.98
CA THR A 507 -4.70 1.44 -20.04
C THR A 507 -3.32 1.66 -20.67
N GLU A 508 -3.13 1.33 -21.95
CA GLU A 508 -1.90 1.57 -22.71
C GLU A 508 -1.60 3.08 -22.85
N ASP A 509 -2.62 3.89 -23.17
CA ASP A 509 -2.52 5.35 -23.27
C ASP A 509 -2.16 5.99 -21.91
N LYS A 510 -2.61 5.43 -20.77
CA LYS A 510 -2.21 5.90 -19.43
C LYS A 510 -0.73 5.63 -19.13
N ILE A 511 -0.18 4.51 -19.62
CA ILE A 511 1.22 4.15 -19.39
C ILE A 511 2.15 4.94 -20.33
N LEU A 512 1.89 4.89 -21.63
CA LEU A 512 2.76 5.48 -22.66
C LEU A 512 2.49 6.95 -22.93
N GLY A 513 1.27 7.41 -22.63
CA GLY A 513 0.83 8.75 -22.97
C GLY A 513 0.29 8.86 -24.39
N THR A 514 -0.29 10.01 -24.68
CA THR A 514 -0.78 10.40 -26.00
C THR A 514 -0.16 11.73 -26.41
N SER A 515 -0.48 12.22 -27.60
CA SER A 515 -0.03 13.56 -28.02
C SER A 515 -0.54 14.71 -27.16
N LYS A 516 -1.54 14.47 -26.30
CA LYS A 516 -2.15 15.49 -25.43
C LYS A 516 -1.91 15.26 -23.94
N ILE A 517 -1.64 14.01 -23.55
CA ILE A 517 -1.58 13.60 -22.14
C ILE A 517 -0.24 12.91 -21.93
N MET A 518 0.51 13.36 -20.93
CA MET A 518 1.75 12.73 -20.53
C MET A 518 1.48 11.32 -19.99
N GLY A 519 2.26 10.33 -20.44
CA GLY A 519 2.17 8.97 -19.93
C GLY A 519 2.88 8.83 -18.59
N LEU A 520 2.47 7.84 -17.81
CA LEU A 520 3.09 7.55 -16.51
C LEU A 520 4.60 7.25 -16.62
N ILE A 521 5.06 6.68 -17.74
CA ILE A 521 6.50 6.47 -17.99
C ILE A 521 7.25 7.80 -17.99
N GLU A 522 6.74 8.82 -18.70
CA GLU A 522 7.35 10.15 -18.76
C GLU A 522 7.23 10.89 -17.43
N GLU A 523 6.10 10.76 -16.75
CA GLU A 523 5.91 11.30 -15.40
C GLU A 523 6.98 10.77 -14.43
N ILE A 524 7.27 9.46 -14.44
CA ILE A 524 8.31 8.85 -13.61
C ILE A 524 9.70 9.37 -14.00
N LYS A 525 10.00 9.52 -15.29
CA LYS A 525 11.28 10.08 -15.76
C LYS A 525 11.52 11.49 -15.24
N LEU A 526 10.49 12.30 -15.03
CA LEU A 526 10.62 13.67 -14.54
C LEU A 526 10.96 13.77 -13.04
N VAL A 527 10.77 12.70 -12.26
CA VAL A 527 11.07 12.71 -10.82
C VAL A 527 12.58 12.66 -10.57
N PHE A 528 13.31 11.82 -11.30
CA PHE A 528 14.74 11.56 -11.06
C PHE A 528 15.67 12.76 -11.27
N PRO A 529 15.51 13.59 -12.31
CA PRO A 529 16.27 14.83 -12.43
C PRO A 529 16.05 15.79 -11.25
N GLN A 530 14.85 15.82 -10.68
CA GLN A 530 14.57 16.66 -9.50
C GLN A 530 15.26 16.11 -8.25
N ILE A 531 15.36 14.79 -8.11
CA ILE A 531 16.11 14.15 -7.02
C ILE A 531 17.59 14.53 -7.14
N ALA A 532 18.20 14.34 -8.32
CA ALA A 532 19.59 14.74 -8.56
C ALA A 532 19.82 16.24 -8.32
N TYR A 533 18.88 17.09 -8.76
CA TYR A 533 18.91 18.53 -8.54
C TYR A 533 18.99 18.90 -7.05
N ASN A 534 18.28 18.18 -6.18
CA ASN A 534 18.26 18.45 -4.74
C ASN A 534 19.36 17.71 -3.96
N LEU A 535 19.98 16.68 -4.53
CA LEU A 535 21.07 15.95 -3.87
C LEU A 535 22.43 16.60 -4.06
N ASP A 536 22.84 16.89 -5.30
CA ASP A 536 24.20 17.34 -5.59
C ASP A 536 24.42 18.17 -6.88
N ASP A 537 23.36 18.60 -7.58
CA ASP A 537 23.51 19.44 -8.79
C ASP A 537 24.11 20.82 -8.46
N PRO A 538 25.23 21.21 -9.10
CA PRO A 538 25.87 22.50 -8.89
C PRO A 538 24.99 23.73 -9.16
N LYS A 539 23.93 23.60 -9.95
CA LYS A 539 22.97 24.69 -10.23
C LYS A 539 22.05 24.97 -9.04
N ASN A 540 21.86 24.01 -8.16
CA ASN A 540 21.11 24.19 -6.93
C ASN A 540 22.07 24.50 -5.79
N GLN A 541 22.16 25.77 -5.37
CA GLN A 541 23.04 26.16 -4.27
C GLN A 541 22.64 25.49 -2.93
N TYR A 542 21.35 25.14 -2.77
CA TYR A 542 20.78 24.51 -1.58
C TYR A 542 20.66 22.99 -1.69
N ASN A 543 21.38 22.34 -2.61
CA ASN A 543 21.41 20.88 -2.64
C ASN A 543 22.03 20.30 -1.35
N LEU A 544 21.68 19.06 -1.02
CA LEU A 544 22.08 18.40 0.23
C LEU A 544 23.61 18.35 0.41
N LYS A 545 24.37 18.12 -0.67
CA LYS A 545 25.84 18.09 -0.63
C LYS A 545 26.45 19.45 -0.26
N ASN A 546 25.96 20.52 -0.87
CA ASN A 546 26.42 21.88 -0.62
C ASN A 546 26.07 22.31 0.80
N LEU A 547 24.84 22.03 1.24
CA LEU A 547 24.40 22.31 2.61
C LEU A 547 25.21 21.53 3.64
N SER A 548 25.52 20.25 3.38
CA SER A 548 26.38 19.44 4.24
C SER A 548 27.80 19.99 4.33
N THR A 549 28.33 20.48 3.21
CA THR A 549 29.63 21.15 3.17
C THR A 549 29.61 22.47 3.93
N ALA A 550 28.58 23.29 3.75
CA ALA A 550 28.41 24.57 4.44
C ALA A 550 28.28 24.38 5.95
N ALA A 551 27.45 23.42 6.39
CA ALA A 551 27.35 23.02 7.78
C ALA A 551 28.72 22.63 8.36
N GLY A 552 29.52 21.88 7.60
CA GLY A 552 30.90 21.52 7.96
C GLY A 552 31.84 22.72 8.11
N LEU A 553 31.74 23.71 7.22
CA LEU A 553 32.58 24.92 7.24
C LEU A 553 32.30 25.84 8.43
N CYS A 554 31.08 25.80 8.97
CA CYS A 554 30.73 26.58 10.16
C CYS A 554 31.47 26.14 11.42
N TYR A 555 32.17 25.01 11.36
CA TYR A 555 33.08 24.52 12.41
C TYR A 555 34.56 24.85 12.15
N SER A 556 34.90 25.51 11.03
CA SER A 556 36.29 25.76 10.65
C SER A 556 36.93 26.84 11.51
N SER A 557 37.76 26.41 12.46
CA SER A 557 38.65 27.28 13.23
C SER A 557 39.97 27.50 12.48
N ASP A 558 39.95 28.31 11.41
CA ASP A 558 41.22 28.83 10.90
C ASP A 558 41.86 29.71 11.98
N ILE A 559 43.15 29.48 12.25
CA ILE A 559 43.98 30.03 13.36
C ILE A 559 43.95 31.58 13.45
N TYR A 560 43.38 32.25 12.45
CA TYR A 560 43.30 33.70 12.34
C TYR A 560 41.89 34.29 12.58
N ASN A 561 40.83 33.50 12.75
CA ASN A 561 39.50 34.08 13.02
C ASN A 561 38.53 33.10 13.73
N PRO A 562 38.50 33.06 15.07
CA PRO A 562 37.66 32.10 15.79
C PRO A 562 36.19 32.57 15.93
N ASP A 563 35.33 31.60 16.23
CA ASP A 563 33.98 31.70 16.81
C ASP A 563 32.78 31.60 15.84
N TRP A 564 32.83 30.72 14.84
CA TRP A 564 31.59 30.24 14.21
C TRP A 564 31.11 28.97 14.90
N THR A 565 29.82 28.93 15.23
CA THR A 565 29.11 27.77 15.78
C THR A 565 27.95 27.47 14.86
N LEU A 566 27.67 26.20 14.63
CA LEU A 566 26.43 25.81 13.98
C LEU A 566 25.36 25.71 15.06
N SER A 567 24.22 26.35 14.85
CA SER A 567 23.08 26.38 15.76
C SER A 567 21.86 25.81 15.04
N ASN A 568 21.03 25.07 15.77
CA ASN A 568 19.71 24.66 15.27
C ASN A 568 18.72 25.84 15.32
N CYS A 569 17.54 25.68 14.74
CA CYS A 569 16.50 26.72 14.72
C CYS A 569 16.12 27.23 16.13
N GLU A 570 15.88 26.32 17.08
CA GLU A 570 15.51 26.67 18.46
C GLU A 570 16.53 27.60 19.14
N ASN A 571 17.83 27.31 18.98
CA ASN A 571 18.91 28.13 19.53
C ASN A 571 19.13 29.43 18.73
N ALA A 572 18.67 29.51 17.48
CA ALA A 572 18.82 30.68 16.63
C ALA A 572 17.72 31.72 16.87
N ILE A 573 16.51 31.32 17.29
CA ILE A 573 15.41 32.23 17.59
C ILE A 573 15.84 33.26 18.64
N GLY A 574 15.53 34.53 18.39
CA GLY A 574 15.92 35.67 19.23
C GLY A 574 17.31 36.27 18.92
N ASN A 575 18.16 35.57 18.16
CA ASN A 575 19.43 36.08 17.65
C ASN A 575 19.25 36.86 16.34
N TYR A 576 20.30 37.56 15.87
CA TYR A 576 20.22 38.35 14.62
C TYR A 576 20.48 37.47 13.40
N GLY A 577 19.53 37.38 12.47
CA GLY A 577 19.64 36.58 11.25
C GLY A 577 20.35 37.27 10.08
N PRO A 578 20.36 36.65 8.89
CA PRO A 578 20.99 37.18 7.67
C PRO A 578 20.50 38.58 7.26
N SER A 579 19.23 38.88 7.55
CA SER A 579 18.59 40.17 7.27
C SER A 579 18.97 41.27 8.27
N GLY A 580 19.72 40.94 9.32
CA GLY A 580 20.05 41.85 10.43
C GLY A 580 18.92 42.06 11.43
N PHE A 581 17.74 41.47 11.20
CA PHE A 581 16.63 41.44 12.15
C PHE A 581 16.71 40.21 13.06
N GLN A 582 15.98 40.24 14.16
CA GLN A 582 15.88 39.07 15.02
C GLN A 582 15.15 37.94 14.29
N ILE A 583 15.68 36.73 14.40
CA ILE A 583 15.00 35.51 13.96
C ILE A 583 13.81 35.31 14.89
N ALA A 584 12.60 35.52 14.35
CA ALA A 584 11.37 35.34 15.10
C ALA A 584 10.91 33.87 15.06
N ASP A 585 11.14 33.21 13.93
CA ASP A 585 10.72 31.85 13.65
C ASP A 585 11.60 31.26 12.53
N CYS A 586 11.64 29.93 12.43
CA CYS A 586 12.39 29.21 11.42
C CYS A 586 11.88 27.77 11.27
N HIS A 587 12.17 27.15 10.11
CA HIS A 587 11.84 25.75 9.91
C HIS A 587 12.61 24.87 10.93
N PRO A 588 11.99 23.89 11.63
CA PRO A 588 12.59 23.19 12.78
C PRO A 588 13.94 22.52 12.50
N ARG A 589 14.13 22.09 11.24
CA ARG A 589 15.33 21.41 10.74
C ARG A 589 16.36 22.34 10.07
N ASN A 590 16.13 23.65 10.04
CA ASN A 590 17.13 24.62 9.52
C ASN A 590 18.27 24.81 10.51
N LEU A 591 19.44 25.10 9.96
CA LEU A 591 20.65 25.37 10.73
C LEU A 591 21.14 26.79 10.44
N TYR A 592 21.82 27.38 11.41
CA TYR A 592 22.37 28.72 11.32
C TYR A 592 23.83 28.72 11.73
N CYS A 593 24.67 29.43 10.99
CA CYS A 593 26.04 29.65 11.41
C CYS A 593 26.10 30.97 12.17
N CYS A 594 26.36 30.86 13.47
CA CYS A 594 26.31 31.94 14.43
C CYS A 594 27.70 32.29 14.95
N SER A 595 27.90 33.54 15.33
CA SER A 595 29.13 34.04 15.92
C SER A 595 28.84 35.05 17.03
N SER A 596 29.58 34.94 18.13
CA SER A 596 29.56 35.89 19.23
C SER A 596 30.31 37.19 18.91
N LYS A 597 31.06 37.25 17.80
CA LYS A 597 31.78 38.45 17.38
C LYS A 597 30.90 39.37 16.56
N GLN A 598 30.65 40.57 17.08
CA GLN A 598 29.90 41.64 16.41
C GLN A 598 30.49 42.03 15.03
N GLU A 599 31.77 41.77 14.76
CA GLU A 599 32.43 42.06 13.46
C GLU A 599 31.94 41.14 12.32
N ALA A 600 31.28 40.02 12.64
CA ALA A 600 30.67 39.10 11.67
C ALA A 600 29.48 39.70 10.89
N LEU A 601 28.99 40.88 11.30
CA LEU A 601 27.99 41.69 10.59
C LEU A 601 28.47 42.24 9.23
N SER A 602 29.75 42.04 8.84
CA SER A 602 30.34 42.75 7.69
C SER A 602 31.23 41.92 6.74
N SER A 603 31.35 40.60 6.90
CA SER A 603 32.25 39.79 6.06
C SER A 603 31.49 38.80 5.16
N PRO A 604 31.58 38.92 3.82
CA PRO A 604 30.94 38.02 2.88
C PRO A 604 31.81 36.78 2.70
N LEU A 605 31.80 35.87 3.66
CA LEU A 605 32.46 34.56 3.54
C LEU A 605 31.43 33.48 3.25
N ILE A 606 30.73 33.64 2.13
CA ILE A 606 30.18 32.63 1.20
C ILE A 606 29.32 33.45 0.21
N PRO A 607 29.56 33.39 -1.12
CA PRO A 607 28.66 34.00 -2.09
C PRO A 607 27.43 33.09 -2.26
N LEU A 608 26.57 33.05 -1.24
CA LEU A 608 25.15 32.77 -1.47
C LEU A 608 24.57 34.14 -1.78
N GLU A 609 24.18 34.36 -3.04
CA GLU A 609 23.56 35.62 -3.44
C GLU A 609 22.41 35.96 -2.49
N THR A 610 22.29 37.25 -2.19
CA THR A 610 21.27 37.87 -1.34
C THR A 610 19.93 37.14 -1.43
N ASP A 611 19.52 36.59 -0.28
CA ASP A 611 18.13 36.37 0.14
C ASP A 611 17.14 36.10 -1.01
N THR A 612 17.19 34.86 -1.51
CA THR A 612 16.10 34.29 -2.32
C THR A 612 15.51 33.05 -1.64
N SER A 613 15.87 32.79 -0.38
CA SER A 613 15.17 31.78 0.41
C SER A 613 13.70 32.20 0.47
N PRO A 614 12.76 31.27 0.20
CA PRO A 614 11.34 31.59 0.34
C PRO A 614 11.12 32.11 1.76
N ILE A 615 10.59 33.33 1.87
CA ILE A 615 10.20 33.89 3.15
C ILE A 615 9.27 32.87 3.81
N TYR A 616 9.62 32.45 5.03
CA TYR A 616 8.72 31.70 5.90
C TYR A 616 7.48 32.56 6.11
N ILE A 617 6.39 32.17 5.47
CA ILE A 617 5.09 32.81 5.62
C ILE A 617 4.20 31.77 6.30
N PRO A 618 3.95 31.88 7.62
CA PRO A 618 2.96 31.04 8.27
C PRO A 618 1.61 31.27 7.58
N ILE A 619 0.74 30.25 7.59
CA ILE A 619 -0.58 30.31 6.94
C ILE A 619 -1.29 31.59 7.39
N PHE A 620 -1.37 32.58 6.51
CA PHE A 620 -2.18 33.74 6.82
C PHE A 620 -3.65 33.31 6.89
N LYS A 621 -4.41 33.92 7.80
CA LYS A 621 -5.88 33.87 7.92
C LYS A 621 -6.61 34.45 6.69
N GLU A 622 -6.09 34.24 5.48
CA GLU A 622 -6.62 34.70 4.21
C GLU A 622 -7.78 33.85 3.72
N PHE A 623 -7.78 32.56 4.05
CA PHE A 623 -8.86 31.65 3.68
C PHE A 623 -9.84 31.50 4.83
N GLN A 624 -11.13 31.60 4.53
CA GLN A 624 -12.18 31.30 5.50
C GLN A 624 -12.45 29.79 5.50
N PRO A 625 -12.69 29.16 6.67
CA PRO A 625 -13.12 27.78 6.76
C PRO A 625 -14.31 27.47 5.84
N LEU A 626 -14.26 26.32 5.18
CA LEU A 626 -15.37 25.83 4.38
C LEU A 626 -16.55 25.44 5.29
N PRO A 627 -17.81 25.70 4.90
CA PRO A 627 -18.94 25.20 5.66
C PRO A 627 -19.01 23.67 5.56
N ALA A 628 -19.54 23.03 6.61
CA ALA A 628 -19.80 21.59 6.61
C ALA A 628 -21.09 21.29 5.82
N VAL A 629 -21.03 20.36 4.86
CA VAL A 629 -22.17 19.77 4.16
C VAL A 629 -22.12 18.27 4.32
N GLU A 630 -23.17 17.68 4.90
CA GLU A 630 -23.19 16.26 5.30
C GLU A 630 -21.96 15.83 6.12
N ASN A 631 -21.57 16.67 7.10
CA ASN A 631 -20.41 16.44 7.97
C ASN A 631 -19.06 16.33 7.23
N CYS A 632 -18.98 16.85 6.01
CA CYS A 632 -17.78 16.93 5.17
C CYS A 632 -17.52 18.40 4.79
N PRO A 633 -16.27 18.86 4.60
CA PRO A 633 -16.03 20.21 4.12
C PRO A 633 -16.67 20.42 2.74
N PHE A 634 -17.26 21.59 2.49
CA PHE A 634 -17.93 21.87 1.21
C PHE A 634 -17.02 21.59 0.00
N ALA A 635 -17.59 20.95 -1.02
CA ALA A 635 -16.92 20.52 -2.27
C ALA A 635 -15.84 19.43 -2.11
N TRP A 636 -15.62 18.89 -0.91
CA TRP A 636 -14.79 17.69 -0.72
C TRP A 636 -15.61 16.41 -0.78
N LEU A 637 -14.94 15.31 -1.13
CA LEU A 637 -15.46 13.96 -0.90
C LEU A 637 -14.89 13.45 0.42
N CYS A 638 -15.73 12.81 1.23
CA CYS A 638 -15.33 12.21 2.50
C CYS A 638 -15.79 10.77 2.59
N SER A 639 -15.02 9.93 3.28
CA SER A 639 -15.38 8.56 3.63
C SER A 639 -16.62 8.50 4.53
N ASP A 640 -17.24 7.33 4.60
CA ASP A 640 -18.37 7.10 5.51
C ASP A 640 -17.99 7.32 6.98
N SER A 641 -16.74 7.05 7.36
CA SER A 641 -16.25 7.24 8.73
C SER A 641 -16.23 8.72 9.10
N VAL A 642 -15.62 9.56 8.24
CA VAL A 642 -15.57 11.03 8.43
C VAL A 642 -16.98 11.61 8.60
N LYS A 643 -17.91 11.22 7.72
CA LYS A 643 -19.28 11.73 7.75
C LYS A 643 -20.05 11.23 8.98
N ARG A 644 -19.92 9.95 9.32
CA ARG A 644 -20.64 9.32 10.44
C ARG A 644 -20.26 9.94 11.78
N TYR A 645 -18.97 10.16 11.99
CA TYR A 645 -18.45 10.69 13.25
C TYR A 645 -18.32 12.21 13.28
N ASN A 646 -18.57 12.88 12.15
CA ASN A 646 -18.46 14.33 12.03
C ASN A 646 -17.07 14.87 12.36
N GLN A 647 -16.04 14.16 11.88
CA GLN A 647 -14.64 14.45 12.18
C GLN A 647 -14.19 15.85 11.72
N TYR A 648 -14.90 16.48 10.77
CA TYR A 648 -14.58 17.85 10.35
C TYR A 648 -14.76 18.89 11.47
N ASN A 649 -15.58 18.58 12.48
CA ASN A 649 -15.67 19.43 13.67
C ASN A 649 -14.37 19.42 14.48
N ASP A 650 -13.66 18.28 14.50
CA ASP A 650 -12.41 18.12 15.25
C ASP A 650 -11.23 18.82 14.56
N ALA A 651 -11.34 19.16 13.27
CA ALA A 651 -10.28 19.88 12.56
C ALA A 651 -10.01 21.24 13.22
N SER A 652 -8.72 21.51 13.47
CA SER A 652 -8.24 22.81 13.92
C SER A 652 -8.55 23.90 12.90
N GLU A 653 -8.57 25.16 13.37
CA GLU A 653 -8.83 26.31 12.49
C GLU A 653 -7.79 26.41 11.36
N PRO A 654 -6.46 26.26 11.61
CA PRO A 654 -5.46 26.20 10.53
C PRO A 654 -5.74 25.09 9.50
N LEU A 655 -6.18 23.90 9.96
CA LEU A 655 -6.46 22.78 9.07
C LEU A 655 -7.66 23.07 8.17
N LYS A 656 -8.70 23.72 8.71
CA LYS A 656 -9.87 24.15 7.94
C LYS A 656 -9.51 25.16 6.85
N GLN A 657 -8.58 26.07 7.14
CA GLN A 657 -8.09 27.07 6.20
C GLN A 657 -7.23 26.44 5.10
N LEU A 658 -6.35 25.49 5.47
CA LEU A 658 -5.60 24.68 4.50
C LEU A 658 -6.55 23.97 3.52
N LEU A 659 -7.56 23.26 4.03
CA LEU A 659 -8.56 22.57 3.22
C LEU A 659 -9.32 23.52 2.29
N SER A 660 -9.61 24.74 2.74
CA SER A 660 -10.23 25.78 1.90
C SER A 660 -9.31 26.20 0.76
N CYS A 661 -8.04 26.48 1.04
CA CYS A 661 -7.08 26.86 0.02
C CYS A 661 -6.86 25.73 -0.99
N MET A 662 -6.63 24.51 -0.51
CA MET A 662 -6.42 23.34 -1.36
C MET A 662 -7.60 23.09 -2.28
N ARG A 663 -8.84 23.16 -1.75
CA ARG A 663 -10.06 22.96 -2.54
C ARG A 663 -10.14 23.91 -3.73
N ALA A 664 -9.87 25.20 -3.48
CA ALA A 664 -9.89 26.22 -4.52
C ALA A 664 -8.84 25.96 -5.62
N ARG A 665 -7.69 25.34 -5.29
CA ARG A 665 -6.67 24.95 -6.27
C ARG A 665 -7.10 23.72 -7.06
N LEU A 666 -7.53 22.66 -6.38
CA LEU A 666 -7.96 21.41 -6.99
C LEU A 666 -9.17 21.60 -7.91
N ASP A 667 -10.12 22.48 -7.57
CA ASP A 667 -11.27 22.81 -8.42
C ASP A 667 -10.85 23.43 -9.76
N ARG A 668 -9.79 24.25 -9.77
CA ARG A 668 -9.26 24.83 -11.03
C ARG A 668 -8.68 23.75 -11.93
N ILE A 669 -8.08 22.73 -11.34
CA ILE A 669 -7.50 21.59 -12.05
C ILE A 669 -8.63 20.74 -12.63
N GLU A 670 -9.65 20.43 -11.84
CA GLU A 670 -10.84 19.71 -12.29
C GLU A 670 -11.54 20.44 -13.46
N GLN A 671 -11.66 21.76 -13.38
CA GLN A 671 -12.24 22.57 -14.45
C GLN A 671 -11.37 22.60 -15.71
N ARG A 672 -10.05 22.77 -15.56
CA ARG A 672 -9.08 22.80 -16.66
C ARG A 672 -9.07 21.47 -17.42
N GLU A 673 -9.13 20.36 -16.69
CA GLU A 673 -9.10 19.00 -17.24
C GLU A 673 -10.50 18.47 -17.61
N GLY A 674 -11.58 19.18 -17.27
CA GLY A 674 -12.95 18.79 -17.56
C GLY A 674 -13.41 17.53 -16.81
N LEU A 675 -12.94 17.36 -15.57
CA LEU A 675 -13.20 16.16 -14.77
C LEU A 675 -14.62 16.12 -14.23
N THR A 676 -15.17 14.91 -14.20
CA THR A 676 -16.48 14.62 -13.58
C THR A 676 -16.34 14.04 -12.17
N LYS A 677 -15.13 13.62 -11.79
CA LYS A 677 -14.79 13.10 -10.46
C LYS A 677 -13.99 14.15 -9.71
N THR A 678 -14.19 14.23 -8.40
CA THR A 678 -13.50 15.16 -7.50
C THR A 678 -12.17 14.60 -7.01
N ILE A 679 -11.11 15.38 -7.14
CA ILE A 679 -9.76 15.14 -6.64
C ILE A 679 -9.76 15.39 -5.13
N GLY A 680 -9.13 14.50 -4.35
CA GLY A 680 -9.10 14.55 -2.89
C GLY A 680 -10.34 13.89 -2.26
N LEU A 681 -10.18 12.62 -1.90
CA LEU A 681 -11.13 11.89 -1.04
C LEU A 681 -10.54 11.85 0.38
N ILE A 682 -11.14 12.60 1.31
CA ILE A 682 -10.72 12.59 2.71
C ILE A 682 -11.17 11.26 3.35
N SER A 683 -10.20 10.40 3.67
CA SER A 683 -10.46 9.14 4.38
C SER A 683 -10.60 9.34 5.87
N ALA A 684 -9.87 10.29 6.46
CA ALA A 684 -9.91 10.61 7.88
C ALA A 684 -9.44 12.05 8.15
N ILE A 685 -9.97 12.62 9.23
CA ILE A 685 -9.54 13.89 9.82
C ILE A 685 -9.13 13.65 11.27
N SER A 686 -9.90 12.86 12.01
CA SER A 686 -9.58 12.40 13.36
C SER A 686 -9.74 10.88 13.44
N ASP A 687 -9.27 10.27 14.53
CA ASP A 687 -9.42 8.83 14.69
C ASP A 687 -10.87 8.44 14.98
N GLU A 688 -11.41 7.50 14.19
CA GLU A 688 -12.75 6.97 14.43
C GLU A 688 -12.89 6.27 15.80
N LYS A 689 -11.78 5.81 16.37
CA LYS A 689 -11.74 5.13 17.68
C LYS A 689 -11.89 6.07 18.87
N LEU A 690 -11.73 7.39 18.68
CA LEU A 690 -12.12 8.38 19.68
C LEU A 690 -13.62 8.28 20.02
N TYR A 691 -14.42 8.00 19.00
CA TYR A 691 -15.88 7.90 19.12
C TYR A 691 -16.35 6.50 19.56
N GLN A 692 -15.44 5.53 19.56
CA GLN A 692 -15.67 4.17 20.05
C GLN A 692 -15.19 4.01 21.51
N GLU A 693 -14.66 5.08 22.11
CA GLU A 693 -14.09 5.12 23.47
C GLU A 693 -12.95 4.11 23.71
N THR A 694 -12.30 3.65 22.65
CA THR A 694 -11.10 2.80 22.75
C THR A 694 -9.82 3.65 22.76
N CYS A 695 -9.88 4.87 22.24
CA CYS A 695 -8.77 5.82 22.25
C CYS A 695 -9.19 7.16 22.87
N GLY A 696 -8.24 7.98 23.33
CA GLY A 696 -8.49 9.32 23.86
C GLY A 696 -7.41 10.32 23.49
N TRP A 697 -7.79 11.59 23.31
CA TRP A 697 -6.89 12.68 22.88
C TRP A 697 -5.62 12.81 23.74
N GLU A 698 -5.73 12.61 25.05
CA GLU A 698 -4.65 12.86 26.01
C GLU A 698 -3.89 11.60 26.45
N ILE A 699 -4.45 10.41 26.23
CA ILE A 699 -4.00 9.18 26.88
C ILE A 699 -3.69 8.12 25.83
N SER A 700 -2.44 7.65 25.86
CA SER A 700 -2.05 6.46 25.09
C SER A 700 -2.84 5.25 25.60
N PRO A 701 -3.45 4.45 24.71
CA PRO A 701 -4.26 3.33 25.12
C PRO A 701 -3.43 2.25 25.81
N ALA A 702 -4.10 1.41 26.60
CA ALA A 702 -3.45 0.26 27.21
C ALA A 702 -3.01 -0.78 26.16
N ASN A 703 -3.78 -0.95 25.07
CA ASN A 703 -3.40 -1.81 23.95
C ASN A 703 -3.13 -0.99 22.68
N PRO A 704 -2.08 -1.32 21.90
CA PRO A 704 -1.78 -0.64 20.63
C PRO A 704 -2.93 -0.70 19.61
N GLU A 705 -3.78 -1.72 19.68
CA GLU A 705 -4.93 -1.90 18.77
C GLU A 705 -6.12 -0.98 19.11
N ASP A 706 -6.11 -0.28 20.24
CA ASP A 706 -7.25 0.52 20.68
C ASP A 706 -7.31 1.91 20.01
N CYS A 707 -6.23 2.35 19.36
CA CYS A 707 -6.18 3.53 18.46
C CYS A 707 -5.89 3.09 17.02
N SER A 708 -6.37 3.83 16.01
CA SER A 708 -6.10 3.56 14.59
C SER A 708 -4.79 4.22 14.16
N TYR A 709 -4.48 5.37 14.73
CA TYR A 709 -3.20 6.04 14.59
C TYR A 709 -2.29 5.75 15.78
N ASN A 710 -1.01 5.54 15.50
CA ASN A 710 -0.06 5.08 16.50
C ASN A 710 0.18 6.12 17.60
N TYR A 711 -0.12 5.72 18.85
CA TYR A 711 0.54 6.25 20.04
C TYR A 711 1.86 5.51 20.26
N GLU A 712 2.72 5.48 19.24
CA GLU A 712 3.89 4.59 19.26
C GLU A 712 4.83 4.97 20.40
N LEU A 713 5.09 4.03 21.31
CA LEU A 713 6.22 4.05 22.25
C LEU A 713 7.45 3.44 21.56
N ASN A 714 7.89 4.03 20.47
CA ASN A 714 9.10 3.57 19.81
C ASN A 714 10.30 4.06 20.64
N ARG A 715 11.22 3.16 21.00
CA ARG A 715 12.34 3.47 21.92
C ARG A 715 11.92 4.19 23.22
N LEU A 716 10.75 3.83 23.79
CA LEU A 716 10.19 4.40 25.02
C LEU A 716 9.74 5.87 24.93
N LYS A 717 9.54 6.44 23.73
CA LYS A 717 9.04 7.81 23.56
C LYS A 717 7.61 7.83 23.03
N PRO A 718 6.70 8.62 23.62
CA PRO A 718 5.35 8.76 23.07
C PRO A 718 5.41 9.58 21.78
N ARG A 719 5.05 8.96 20.65
CA ARG A 719 4.59 9.69 19.47
C ARG A 719 3.09 9.79 19.50
N ILE A 720 2.57 10.95 19.15
CA ILE A 720 1.14 11.20 19.06
C ILE A 720 0.89 11.71 17.66
N SER A 721 -0.01 11.05 16.94
CA SER A 721 -0.39 11.45 15.59
C SER A 721 -0.97 12.87 15.58
N ALA A 722 -0.74 13.61 14.50
CA ALA A 722 -1.36 14.91 14.26
C ALA A 722 -2.89 14.85 14.16
N HIS A 723 -3.46 13.66 13.91
CA HIS A 723 -4.90 13.41 14.05
C HIS A 723 -5.41 13.61 15.48
N TYR A 724 -4.51 13.53 16.47
CA TYR A 724 -4.75 13.84 17.88
C TYR A 724 -4.17 15.18 18.33
N GLY A 725 -3.75 16.04 17.39
CA GLY A 725 -3.06 17.29 17.69
C GLY A 725 -1.56 17.18 17.83
N GLY A 726 -0.98 16.00 17.61
CA GLY A 726 0.46 15.81 17.70
C GLY A 726 0.96 15.93 19.14
N LEU A 727 2.28 15.86 19.32
CA LEU A 727 2.87 15.93 20.66
C LEU A 727 2.63 17.29 21.35
N ILE A 728 2.60 18.37 20.56
CA ILE A 728 2.52 19.75 21.06
C ILE A 728 1.06 20.17 21.30
N CYS A 729 0.12 19.83 20.39
CA CYS A 729 -1.23 20.40 20.39
C CYS A 729 -2.31 19.47 20.92
N ARG A 730 -1.95 18.29 21.44
CA ARG A 730 -2.91 17.30 21.97
C ARG A 730 -3.87 17.84 23.02
N ASN A 731 -3.45 18.81 23.81
CA ASN A 731 -4.28 19.38 24.89
C ASN A 731 -5.45 20.23 24.37
N TYR A 732 -5.47 20.57 23.08
CA TYR A 732 -6.56 21.33 22.45
C TYR A 732 -7.68 20.44 21.89
N HIS A 733 -7.51 19.11 21.93
CA HIS A 733 -8.46 18.12 21.41
C HIS A 733 -8.91 18.44 19.97
N GLN A 734 -7.94 18.83 19.14
CA GLN A 734 -8.14 19.17 17.73
C GLN A 734 -7.18 18.40 16.85
N SER A 735 -7.64 18.04 15.65
CA SER A 735 -6.80 17.45 14.62
C SER A 735 -6.13 18.52 13.76
N TYR A 736 -4.86 18.28 13.43
CA TYR A 736 -4.05 19.10 12.54
C TYR A 736 -3.61 18.33 11.30
N ALA A 737 -4.25 17.19 11.02
CA ALA A 737 -3.93 16.37 9.86
C ALA A 737 -5.17 15.81 9.15
N ILE A 738 -4.96 15.43 7.90
CA ILE A 738 -5.91 14.66 7.09
C ILE A 738 -5.20 13.49 6.43
N ASP A 739 -5.96 12.41 6.25
CA ASP A 739 -5.60 11.35 5.32
C ASP A 739 -6.46 11.49 4.06
N LEU A 740 -5.81 11.43 2.91
CA LEU A 740 -6.46 11.31 1.62
C LEU A 740 -6.36 9.86 1.13
N ASP A 741 -7.47 9.27 0.73
CA ASP A 741 -7.53 7.93 0.16
C ASP A 741 -6.83 7.90 -1.20
N MET A 742 -5.78 7.10 -1.30
CA MET A 742 -5.00 6.90 -2.52
C MET A 742 -5.20 5.49 -3.11
N SER A 743 -6.27 4.78 -2.74
CA SER A 743 -6.52 3.42 -3.22
C SER A 743 -6.85 3.38 -4.72
N SER A 744 -7.60 4.37 -5.22
CA SER A 744 -8.03 4.43 -6.62
C SER A 744 -6.95 4.98 -7.58
N ASP A 745 -6.92 4.45 -8.81
CA ASP A 745 -6.06 4.96 -9.90
C ASP A 745 -6.32 6.45 -10.17
N PHE A 746 -7.58 6.90 -10.06
CA PHE A 746 -7.93 8.31 -10.28
C PHE A 746 -7.23 9.24 -9.30
N GLN A 747 -7.26 8.96 -7.99
CA GLN A 747 -6.57 9.81 -7.00
C GLN A 747 -5.06 9.78 -7.20
N LYS A 748 -4.48 8.59 -7.48
CA LYS A 748 -3.04 8.43 -7.77
C LYS A 748 -2.60 9.22 -9.00
N ALA A 749 -3.46 9.39 -10.01
CA ALA A 749 -3.15 10.17 -11.21
C ALA A 749 -2.93 11.67 -10.92
N TYR A 750 -3.48 12.18 -9.82
CA TYR A 750 -3.38 13.60 -9.44
C TYR A 750 -2.54 13.82 -8.17
N ILE A 751 -1.71 12.85 -7.79
CA ILE A 751 -0.87 12.96 -6.58
C ILE A 751 0.05 14.20 -6.61
N ASP A 752 0.64 14.53 -7.76
CA ASP A 752 1.49 15.71 -7.92
C ASP A 752 0.72 16.99 -7.60
N GLU A 753 -0.51 17.08 -8.11
CA GLU A 753 -1.39 18.23 -7.96
C GLU A 753 -1.94 18.37 -6.53
N ILE A 754 -2.20 17.24 -5.86
CA ILE A 754 -2.60 17.22 -4.45
C ILE A 754 -1.45 17.72 -3.56
N ILE A 755 -0.24 17.20 -3.76
CA ILE A 755 0.94 17.62 -2.99
C ILE A 755 1.26 19.08 -3.29
N ALA A 756 1.23 19.50 -4.57
CA ALA A 756 1.42 20.89 -4.94
C ALA A 756 0.39 21.80 -4.29
N ALA A 757 -0.89 21.43 -4.30
CA ALA A 757 -1.94 22.22 -3.64
C ALA A 757 -1.69 22.35 -2.13
N ALA A 758 -1.27 21.29 -1.45
CA ALA A 758 -0.92 21.34 -0.03
C ALA A 758 0.26 22.29 0.22
N LYS A 759 1.37 22.13 -0.52
CA LYS A 759 2.60 22.92 -0.36
C LYS A 759 2.45 24.38 -0.77
N GLU A 760 1.63 24.68 -1.77
CA GLU A 760 1.35 26.06 -2.19
C GLU A 760 0.36 26.79 -1.26
N CYS A 761 -0.38 26.03 -0.45
CA CYS A 761 -1.29 26.58 0.57
C CYS A 761 -0.63 26.66 1.95
N SER A 762 0.28 25.73 2.24
CA SER A 762 1.14 25.72 3.41
C SER A 762 2.49 25.12 3.01
N SER A 763 3.51 25.96 2.87
CA SER A 763 4.87 25.52 2.52
C SER A 763 5.46 24.55 3.55
N GLU A 764 4.88 24.54 4.75
CA GLU A 764 5.27 23.72 5.90
C GLU A 764 4.53 22.38 5.95
N ALA A 765 3.51 22.19 5.11
CA ALA A 765 2.70 20.97 5.13
C ALA A 765 3.62 19.74 5.01
N TYR A 766 3.51 18.88 6.02
CA TYR A 766 4.32 17.69 6.17
C TYR A 766 3.60 16.54 5.48
N ILE A 767 4.21 16.05 4.39
CA ILE A 767 3.58 15.10 3.47
C ILE A 767 4.12 13.69 3.76
N LEU A 768 3.26 12.83 4.28
CA LEU A 768 3.64 11.49 4.70
C LEU A 768 3.01 10.42 3.79
N ASP A 769 3.75 9.34 3.58
CA ASP A 769 3.23 8.12 2.93
C ASP A 769 2.81 7.20 4.06
N GLU A 770 1.51 7.11 4.26
CA GLU A 770 0.91 6.08 5.11
C GLU A 770 0.31 5.02 4.17
N THR A 771 0.35 3.74 4.53
CA THR A 771 -0.08 2.70 3.58
C THR A 771 -1.48 2.99 3.05
N THR A 772 -1.65 3.10 1.74
CA THR A 772 -2.91 3.45 1.03
C THR A 772 -3.45 4.87 1.24
N HIS A 773 -2.78 5.72 2.01
CA HIS A 773 -3.18 7.09 2.31
C HIS A 773 -2.06 8.09 2.06
N LEU A 774 -2.42 9.29 1.58
CA LEU A 774 -1.53 10.44 1.64
C LEU A 774 -1.88 11.22 2.90
N HIS A 775 -0.97 11.24 3.86
CA HIS A 775 -1.16 11.96 5.10
C HIS A 775 -0.57 13.37 4.96
N ILE A 776 -1.35 14.38 5.35
CA ILE A 776 -0.96 15.79 5.31
C ILE A 776 -1.13 16.36 6.72
N ASP A 777 -0.02 16.77 7.32
CA ASP A 777 0.07 17.29 8.68
C ASP A 777 0.57 18.74 8.68
N ILE A 778 0.00 19.59 9.53
CA ILE A 778 0.42 20.99 9.76
C ILE A 778 0.60 21.32 11.25
N SER A 779 0.68 20.32 12.13
CA SER A 779 0.80 20.48 13.58
C SER A 779 2.10 21.18 13.99
N GLU A 780 3.24 20.74 13.43
CA GLU A 780 4.57 21.31 13.72
C GLU A 780 4.67 22.79 13.32
N ALA A 781 3.97 23.18 12.25
CA ALA A 781 4.07 24.51 11.63
C ALA A 781 3.32 25.62 12.35
N ASN A 782 2.25 25.29 13.06
CA ASN A 782 1.33 26.30 13.59
C ASN A 782 1.46 26.52 15.10
N ASN A 783 2.40 25.81 15.77
CA ASN A 783 2.63 25.88 17.21
C ASN A 783 1.33 25.92 18.03
N CYS A 784 0.36 25.13 17.57
CA CYS A 784 -0.99 24.99 18.10
C CYS A 784 -1.93 26.19 18.02
N GLU A 785 -1.59 27.29 17.32
CA GLU A 785 -2.32 28.57 17.19
C GLU A 785 -3.74 28.53 17.79
N ALA A 786 -3.76 28.46 19.11
CA ALA A 786 -4.98 28.37 19.85
C ALA A 786 -5.41 29.81 19.97
N VAL A 787 -6.57 30.10 19.38
CA VAL A 787 -7.29 31.32 19.73
C VAL A 787 -7.29 31.39 21.26
N ASP A 788 -6.64 32.42 21.81
CA ASP A 788 -6.59 32.72 23.24
C ASP A 788 -7.88 32.28 23.93
N PHE A 789 -7.78 31.37 24.90
CA PHE A 789 -8.87 31.03 25.81
C PHE A 789 -8.52 31.40 27.24
#